data_AF-A0A0L8BF15-F1
#
_entry.id   AF-A0A0L8BF15-F1
#
_cell.length_a   1.000
_cell.length_b   1.000
_cell.length_c   1.000
_cell.angle_alpha   90.00
_cell.angle_beta   90.00
_cell.angle_gamma   90.00
#
_symmetry.space_group_name_H-M   'P 1'
#
loop_
_entity.id
_entity.type
_entity.pdbx_description
1 polymer ?
#
loop_
_entity_poly.entity_id
_entity_poly.type
_entity_poly.pdbx_seq_one_letter_code
_entity_poly.pdbx_strand_id
1 'polypeptide(L)'
;MDTGGKHLQIDKGISLTKVELDRIEANFLAAWTGDNSTPFIVDAPISASLRTRGTAIVRQTNLYTLFQLCPTLATWAVLTPLAIDYGASSNDVYSHISVFTNKSFDDAQAREKLKERFRFAARRIGLPVTGNQPTELFFAPLGPARSQLPDMARAFVGAALHLGPPAVEDTPSARDWQRRAVATRCPNLTRLNATISFDRSAYCARRFEAWRRGNEPLTEAEALLFAAYDQAVSGFGRHRSDLVAPPRLFWNGFTLALEAEPSQSAQSIKLGPFPTQLPGGSQVAIRTPWPERITWTAGSIAQDIEVAPALGEILVFDADSGVLLTRTALETKVIAVASERQVVIASEQFGVTSFGPSIQSADPGRFIAWTLTGDELNFPGRLPLGITSPVETALWINADTIGRDGARILLASDGELILKIDPDVGGPIRILRARFGDAVRYVSADAGLSGIVCTPLSAFGLHVPGDPVRVTFEALAPGAAGDLQARSEIFVTGWIWQGVSAPSTELCDVPVPGNIDRARSAGLKILDGKISIDPRSEAETAILGIRDGGTTREFRLTARGEKLWHYRVGIGDRVFVPMNGRILLGHNGRHDTLLLRSSDKDADLFVLGNVLQRPFLGRQQLEIGAEKLEANDNNDDRIALRRRDGKIDVLARLQRVNDPTSISVDDQPGEVVLRLIPQSRFDALMIRIDDALGGSREGAVAFGYVPVDAPLPHGVRVLADVDTGAITIRLAKRDGTPPSRALFWLRSPETREFAPLEDAAGASIAIATSGPIAAPDALAGVRLAKFLAEPAPIALDGHMLSVLGPIYKRCLAEVAGPSKIVGRILPILNVSRTHHQPPRHDLFGVAPWIFECPLYAFRNLSEGSGLWSLSRMTQFPELPDLPDPRGELPLAAWVRRMSEDPTLPPAAGASALQHGFRALRYRLRDTDLRDLVTPGPLAISTLLICDTYVDMLEALRSFDDAGGGDPRVARIAATLERLARACACHEAEDFLSRVSFRTGLDRSHAGQTLTMMIRAGAEIFSYFRALWHHAILQNEKTS
;
A
#
# COMPACT_ATOMS: atom_id res chain seq x y z
N MET A 1 -49.27 49.48 27.03
CA MET A 1 -50.38 50.11 26.29
C MET A 1 -50.11 49.88 24.83
N ASP A 2 -51.14 49.42 24.10
CA ASP A 2 -51.18 48.99 22.70
C ASP A 2 -50.36 47.76 22.29
N THR A 3 -50.95 46.59 22.54
CA THR A 3 -50.70 45.37 21.74
C THR A 3 -52.05 44.87 21.22
N GLY A 4 -52.44 45.37 20.04
CA GLY A 4 -53.59 44.89 19.29
C GLY A 4 -53.38 43.45 18.81
N GLY A 5 -53.81 42.49 19.62
CA GLY A 5 -53.94 41.09 19.21
C GLY A 5 -55.10 40.93 18.24
N LYS A 6 -54.80 40.73 16.96
CA LYS A 6 -55.80 40.27 15.98
C LYS A 6 -56.28 38.88 16.38
N HIS A 7 -57.49 38.79 16.92
CA HIS A 7 -58.23 37.54 17.07
C HIS A 7 -58.57 36.98 15.69
N LEU A 8 -58.03 35.82 15.35
CA LEU A 8 -58.59 34.94 14.32
C LEU A 8 -59.78 34.21 14.95
N GLN A 9 -60.99 34.49 14.48
CA GLN A 9 -62.16 33.65 14.78
C GLN A 9 -61.99 32.31 14.07
N ILE A 10 -61.78 31.26 14.86
CA ILE A 10 -61.84 29.85 14.44
C ILE A 10 -63.04 29.25 15.19
N ASP A 11 -63.89 28.53 14.46
CA ASP A 11 -65.12 27.93 14.94
C ASP A 11 -64.94 27.07 16.20
N LYS A 12 -65.99 27.08 17.04
CA LYS A 12 -66.09 26.54 18.41
C LYS A 12 -65.36 25.20 18.63
N GLY A 13 -64.21 25.28 19.29
CA GLY A 13 -63.49 24.19 19.94
C GLY A 13 -62.16 24.72 20.50
N ILE A 14 -61.97 24.62 21.82
CA ILE A 14 -60.76 24.96 22.63
C ILE A 14 -59.75 25.88 21.89
N SER A 15 -59.75 27.19 22.22
CA SER A 15 -58.83 28.16 21.62
C SER A 15 -57.39 27.89 22.08
N LEU A 16 -56.63 27.13 21.29
CA LEU A 16 -55.18 27.06 21.40
C LEU A 16 -54.60 28.44 21.07
N THR A 17 -53.70 28.94 21.91
CA THR A 17 -53.05 30.23 21.68
C THR A 17 -51.97 30.09 20.59
N LYS A 18 -51.74 31.15 19.80
CA LYS A 18 -50.65 31.15 18.80
C LYS A 18 -49.29 30.77 19.42
N VAL A 19 -49.05 31.21 20.65
CA VAL A 19 -47.84 30.90 21.43
C VAL A 19 -47.68 29.38 21.68
N GLU A 20 -48.77 28.65 21.91
CA GLU A 20 -48.71 27.20 22.09
C GLU A 20 -48.44 26.45 20.79
N LEU A 21 -49.00 26.92 19.67
CA LEU A 21 -48.73 26.39 18.34
C LEU A 21 -47.28 26.65 17.91
N ASP A 22 -46.76 27.85 18.15
CA ASP A 22 -45.37 28.21 17.88
C ASP A 22 -44.41 27.35 18.72
N ARG A 23 -44.74 27.12 20.02
CA ARG A 23 -43.91 26.30 20.91
C ARG A 23 -43.90 24.83 20.52
N ILE A 24 -45.04 24.25 20.13
CA ILE A 24 -45.06 22.84 19.73
C ILE A 24 -44.34 22.63 18.40
N GLU A 25 -44.52 23.55 17.44
CA GLU A 25 -43.78 23.50 16.18
C GLU A 25 -42.28 23.62 16.41
N ALA A 26 -41.83 24.52 17.28
CA ALA A 26 -40.41 24.65 17.61
C ALA A 26 -39.82 23.36 18.21
N ASN A 27 -40.57 22.68 19.09
CA ASN A 27 -40.12 21.41 19.68
C ASN A 27 -40.08 20.26 18.66
N PHE A 28 -41.08 20.19 17.77
CA PHE A 28 -41.09 19.22 16.67
C PHE A 28 -39.98 19.49 15.66
N LEU A 29 -39.74 20.76 15.32
CA LEU A 29 -38.66 21.18 14.44
C LEU A 29 -37.29 20.84 15.04
N ALA A 30 -37.08 21.12 16.33
CA ALA A 30 -35.85 20.76 17.03
C ALA A 30 -35.60 19.24 17.05
N ALA A 31 -36.65 18.43 17.25
CA ALA A 31 -36.53 16.98 17.14
C ALA A 31 -36.24 16.52 15.71
N TRP A 32 -36.79 17.21 14.70
CA TRP A 32 -36.56 16.93 13.28
C TRP A 32 -35.15 17.30 12.81
N THR A 33 -34.55 18.37 13.34
CA THR A 33 -33.22 18.85 12.91
C THR A 33 -32.06 18.39 13.81
N GLY A 34 -32.32 17.93 15.03
CA GLY A 34 -31.28 17.58 16.01
C GLY A 34 -30.41 16.37 15.65
N ASP A 35 -29.28 16.20 16.34
CA ASP A 35 -28.18 15.25 16.04
C ASP A 35 -28.65 13.80 15.78
N ASN A 36 -29.59 13.32 16.60
CA ASN A 36 -30.11 11.94 16.55
C ASN A 36 -31.37 11.80 15.68
N SER A 37 -31.69 12.80 14.86
CA SER A 37 -32.83 12.75 13.95
C SER A 37 -32.56 11.81 12.77
N THR A 38 -33.60 11.51 11.99
CA THR A 38 -33.56 10.61 10.84
C THR A 38 -34.09 11.35 9.60
N PRO A 39 -33.87 10.87 8.37
CA PRO A 39 -34.48 11.46 7.17
C PRO A 39 -36.00 11.21 7.08
N PHE A 40 -36.56 10.46 8.03
CA PHE A 40 -37.96 10.07 8.08
C PHE A 40 -38.62 10.73 9.29
N ILE A 41 -39.45 11.74 9.03
CA ILE A 41 -40.02 12.60 10.09
C ILE A 41 -40.80 11.83 11.17
N VAL A 42 -41.32 10.65 10.85
CA VAL A 42 -42.03 9.80 11.81
C VAL A 42 -41.09 9.18 12.85
N ASP A 43 -39.84 8.90 12.46
CA ASP A 43 -38.83 8.29 13.31
C ASP A 43 -37.95 9.34 14.04
N ALA A 44 -38.27 10.63 13.89
CA ALA A 44 -37.61 11.69 14.64
C ALA A 44 -37.72 11.41 16.16
N PRO A 45 -36.69 11.71 16.98
CA PRO A 45 -36.62 11.40 18.41
C PRO A 45 -37.55 12.30 19.27
N ILE A 46 -38.85 12.20 19.03
CA ILE A 46 -39.90 12.95 19.70
C ILE A 46 -40.28 12.21 20.98
N SER A 47 -40.16 12.89 22.14
CA SER A 47 -40.53 12.31 23.44
C SER A 47 -42.00 11.87 23.47
N ALA A 48 -42.30 10.82 24.25
CA ALA A 48 -43.66 10.29 24.35
C ALA A 48 -44.68 11.36 24.77
N SER A 49 -44.33 12.22 25.73
CA SER A 49 -45.17 13.35 26.16
C SER A 49 -45.45 14.35 25.04
N LEU A 50 -44.46 14.61 24.18
CA LEU A 50 -44.60 15.54 23.05
C LEU A 50 -45.45 14.91 21.93
N ARG A 51 -45.31 13.60 21.67
CA ARG A 51 -46.18 12.85 20.76
C ARG A 51 -47.64 12.91 21.20
N THR A 52 -47.94 12.59 22.46
CA THR A 52 -49.31 12.63 23.02
C THR A 52 -49.92 14.03 22.88
N ARG A 53 -49.14 15.07 23.21
CA ARG A 53 -49.61 16.46 23.09
C ARG A 53 -49.82 16.86 21.62
N GLY A 54 -48.93 16.47 20.72
CA GLY A 54 -49.06 16.71 19.28
C GLY A 54 -50.31 16.05 18.69
N THR A 55 -50.57 14.78 19.03
CA THR A 55 -51.78 14.06 18.61
C THR A 55 -53.06 14.75 19.10
N ALA A 56 -53.09 15.24 20.34
CA ALA A 56 -54.24 15.97 20.86
C ALA A 56 -54.51 17.25 20.05
N ILE A 57 -53.46 18.04 19.74
CA ILE A 57 -53.58 19.27 18.96
C ILE A 57 -54.06 18.99 17.53
N VAL A 58 -53.52 17.95 16.88
CA VAL A 58 -53.92 17.53 15.53
C VAL A 58 -55.41 17.18 15.46
N ARG A 59 -55.93 16.47 16.47
CA ARG A 59 -57.35 16.06 16.51
C ARG A 59 -58.31 17.21 16.81
N GLN A 60 -57.83 18.26 17.47
CA GLN A 60 -58.63 19.42 17.89
C GLN A 60 -58.55 20.60 16.91
N THR A 61 -57.54 20.62 16.04
CA THR A 61 -57.26 21.76 15.15
C THR A 61 -57.49 21.40 13.69
N ASN A 62 -57.92 22.38 12.89
CA ASN A 62 -58.02 22.18 11.44
C ASN A 62 -56.63 21.88 10.83
N LEU A 63 -56.46 20.67 10.28
CA LEU A 63 -55.22 20.24 9.60
C LEU A 63 -54.67 21.23 8.56
N TYR A 64 -55.53 21.97 7.84
CA TYR A 64 -55.08 22.95 6.86
C TYR A 64 -54.43 24.19 7.50
N THR A 65 -54.90 24.58 8.69
CA THR A 65 -54.27 25.62 9.51
C THR A 65 -52.92 25.14 10.04
N LEU A 66 -52.83 23.87 10.45
CA LEU A 66 -51.57 23.27 10.89
C LEU A 66 -50.53 23.23 9.76
N PHE A 67 -50.90 22.91 8.51
CA PHE A 67 -49.94 22.98 7.39
C PHE A 67 -49.32 24.37 7.18
N GLN A 68 -50.01 25.44 7.56
CA GLN A 68 -49.50 26.81 7.41
C GLN A 68 -48.64 27.25 8.60
N LEU A 69 -49.12 26.96 9.83
CA LEU A 69 -48.53 27.46 11.08
C LEU A 69 -47.56 26.48 11.75
N CYS A 70 -47.84 25.17 11.64
CA CYS A 70 -47.05 24.09 12.25
C CYS A 70 -46.74 22.99 11.22
N PRO A 71 -46.00 23.32 10.14
CA PRO A 71 -45.79 22.40 9.03
C PRO A 71 -45.09 21.09 9.44
N THR A 72 -44.15 21.12 10.40
CA THR A 72 -43.47 19.93 10.91
C THR A 72 -44.48 18.99 11.60
N LEU A 73 -45.27 19.53 12.54
CA LEU A 73 -46.31 18.76 13.23
C LEU A 73 -47.35 18.18 12.26
N ALA A 74 -47.83 18.98 11.31
CA ALA A 74 -48.84 18.56 10.34
C ALA A 74 -48.34 17.42 9.44
N THR A 75 -47.08 17.49 9.02
CA THR A 75 -46.46 16.49 8.15
C THR A 75 -46.23 15.19 8.90
N TRP A 76 -45.70 15.26 10.13
CA TRP A 76 -45.60 14.12 11.04
C TRP A 76 -46.96 13.44 11.27
N ALA A 77 -48.03 14.22 11.46
CA ALA A 77 -49.36 13.71 11.75
C ALA A 77 -50.00 12.92 10.59
N VAL A 78 -49.71 13.30 9.35
CA VAL A 78 -50.21 12.57 8.16
C VAL A 78 -49.47 11.24 7.98
N LEU A 79 -48.17 11.22 8.25
CA LEU A 79 -47.33 10.06 8.02
C LEU A 79 -47.37 9.03 9.15
N THR A 80 -47.47 9.47 10.41
CA THR A 80 -47.48 8.59 11.60
C THR A 80 -48.46 7.40 11.53
N PRO A 81 -49.76 7.58 11.22
CA PRO A 81 -50.68 6.44 11.16
C PRO A 81 -50.34 5.47 10.02
N LEU A 82 -49.72 5.95 8.94
CA LEU A 82 -49.25 5.09 7.85
C LEU A 82 -48.03 4.25 8.26
N ALA A 83 -47.19 4.72 9.18
CA ALA A 83 -46.04 3.94 9.64
C ALA A 83 -46.44 2.79 10.58
N ILE A 84 -47.52 2.99 11.35
CA ILE A 84 -47.97 2.10 12.41
C ILE A 84 -48.99 1.08 11.88
N ASP A 85 -50.03 1.55 11.19
CA ASP A 85 -51.23 0.75 10.93
C ASP A 85 -51.29 0.17 9.51
N TYR A 86 -50.55 0.76 8.57
CA TYR A 86 -50.54 0.33 7.17
C TYR A 86 -49.90 -1.06 7.00
N GLY A 87 -50.65 -1.97 6.35
CA GLY A 87 -50.23 -3.36 6.12
C GLY A 87 -50.32 -4.26 7.36
N ALA A 88 -50.48 -3.68 8.57
CA ALA A 88 -50.79 -4.41 9.79
C ALA A 88 -52.31 -4.63 9.96
N SER A 89 -53.11 -3.59 9.69
CA SER A 89 -54.58 -3.63 9.83
C SER A 89 -55.33 -3.55 8.50
N SER A 90 -54.91 -2.68 7.58
CA SER A 90 -55.46 -2.57 6.23
C SER A 90 -54.46 -1.95 5.25
N ASN A 91 -54.73 -2.08 3.94
CA ASN A 91 -53.96 -1.45 2.86
C ASN A 91 -54.58 -0.13 2.36
N ASP A 92 -55.55 0.44 3.07
CA ASP A 92 -56.19 1.70 2.68
C ASP A 92 -55.48 2.90 3.33
N VAL A 93 -55.04 3.85 2.51
CA VAL A 93 -54.21 4.98 2.94
C VAL A 93 -55.03 6.04 3.66
N TYR A 94 -56.20 6.39 3.13
CA TYR A 94 -56.94 7.57 3.59
C TYR A 94 -57.77 7.27 4.85
N SER A 95 -58.18 6.02 5.08
CA SER A 95 -58.86 5.63 6.32
C SER A 95 -57.96 5.80 7.54
N HIS A 96 -56.70 5.38 7.47
CA HIS A 96 -55.72 5.57 8.57
C HIS A 96 -55.49 7.04 8.90
N ILE A 97 -55.31 7.90 7.88
CA ILE A 97 -55.17 9.35 8.07
C ILE A 97 -56.45 9.95 8.67
N SER A 98 -57.63 9.49 8.21
CA SER A 98 -58.92 10.00 8.67
C SER A 98 -59.14 9.72 10.15
N VAL A 99 -58.87 8.48 10.58
CA VAL A 99 -58.98 8.03 11.98
C VAL A 99 -58.01 8.81 12.88
N PHE A 100 -56.78 9.03 12.43
CA PHE A 100 -55.79 9.73 13.24
C PHE A 100 -56.09 11.22 13.41
N THR A 101 -56.47 11.89 12.31
CA THR A 101 -56.68 13.35 12.26
C THR A 101 -58.10 13.79 12.60
N ASN A 102 -59.03 12.85 12.79
CA ASN A 102 -60.45 13.09 13.01
C ASN A 102 -61.11 13.92 11.89
N LYS A 103 -60.74 13.65 10.64
CA LYS A 103 -61.27 14.29 9.42
C LYS A 103 -61.59 13.26 8.36
N SER A 104 -62.69 13.42 7.63
CA SER A 104 -63.01 12.54 6.50
C SER A 104 -62.24 12.95 5.24
N PHE A 105 -61.72 11.95 4.54
CA PHE A 105 -61.10 12.06 3.20
C PHE A 105 -61.77 11.08 2.22
N ASP A 106 -63.08 10.88 2.36
CA ASP A 106 -63.83 9.91 1.54
C ASP A 106 -64.04 10.39 0.10
N ASP A 107 -64.11 11.70 -0.11
CA ASP A 107 -64.27 12.32 -1.44
C ASP A 107 -62.94 12.68 -2.12
N ALA A 108 -62.95 12.75 -3.46
CA ALA A 108 -61.75 13.00 -4.26
C ALA A 108 -61.17 14.42 -4.08
N GLN A 109 -62.01 15.42 -3.83
CA GLN A 109 -61.57 16.82 -3.70
C GLN A 109 -60.82 17.03 -2.38
N ALA A 110 -61.30 16.44 -1.28
CA ALA A 110 -60.61 16.45 0.00
C ALA A 110 -59.24 15.75 -0.09
N ARG A 111 -59.14 14.65 -0.83
CA ARG A 111 -57.87 13.95 -1.09
C ARG A 111 -56.88 14.83 -1.85
N GLU A 112 -57.28 15.44 -2.96
CA GLU A 112 -56.38 16.31 -3.73
C GLU A 112 -55.92 17.54 -2.93
N LYS A 113 -56.82 18.14 -2.15
CA LYS A 113 -56.46 19.27 -1.28
C LYS A 113 -55.49 18.87 -0.16
N LEU A 114 -55.65 17.68 0.42
CA LEU A 114 -54.69 17.12 1.37
C LEU A 114 -53.31 16.96 0.72
N LYS A 115 -53.25 16.34 -0.47
CA LYS A 115 -52.00 16.10 -1.19
C LYS A 115 -51.25 17.39 -1.51
N GLU A 116 -51.96 18.39 -2.03
CA GLU A 116 -51.38 19.70 -2.37
C GLU A 116 -50.77 20.38 -1.14
N ARG A 117 -51.53 20.45 -0.04
CA ARG A 117 -51.10 21.13 1.19
C ARG A 117 -49.97 20.39 1.89
N PHE A 118 -50.04 19.06 1.91
CA PHE A 118 -48.97 18.20 2.40
C PHE A 118 -47.69 18.44 1.61
N ARG A 119 -47.74 18.43 0.27
CA ARG A 119 -46.57 18.64 -0.58
C ARG A 119 -45.88 19.97 -0.30
N PHE A 120 -46.67 21.04 -0.20
CA PHE A 120 -46.13 22.37 0.10
C PHE A 120 -45.48 22.43 1.48
N ALA A 121 -46.15 21.91 2.52
CA ALA A 121 -45.60 21.88 3.88
C ALA A 121 -44.34 21.02 3.99
N ALA A 122 -44.35 19.82 3.38
CA ALA A 122 -43.22 18.90 3.36
C ALA A 122 -41.99 19.52 2.69
N ARG A 123 -42.13 20.14 1.51
CA ARG A 123 -41.00 20.82 0.83
C ARG A 123 -40.46 22.01 1.64
N ARG A 124 -41.34 22.73 2.33
CA ARG A 124 -40.95 23.85 3.21
C ARG A 124 -40.08 23.42 4.39
N ILE A 125 -40.28 22.21 4.93
CA ILE A 125 -39.47 21.65 6.02
C ILE A 125 -38.28 20.79 5.53
N GLY A 126 -38.01 20.79 4.23
CA GLY A 126 -36.85 20.10 3.64
C GLY A 126 -37.10 18.67 3.17
N LEU A 127 -38.35 18.18 3.08
CA LEU A 127 -38.65 16.87 2.52
C LEU A 127 -38.81 16.96 0.98
N PRO A 128 -37.99 16.27 0.18
CA PRO A 128 -38.04 16.33 -1.30
C PRO A 128 -39.17 15.48 -1.89
N VAL A 129 -40.41 15.71 -1.45
CA VAL A 129 -41.57 14.96 -1.93
C VAL A 129 -41.96 15.36 -3.37
N THR A 130 -42.17 14.35 -4.21
CA THR A 130 -42.54 14.51 -5.63
C THR A 130 -43.82 13.75 -5.95
N GLY A 131 -44.45 14.10 -7.08
CA GLY A 131 -45.61 13.37 -7.59
C GLY A 131 -46.92 13.62 -6.81
N ASN A 132 -47.97 12.88 -7.22
CA ASN A 132 -49.33 12.98 -6.67
C ASN A 132 -49.94 11.63 -6.28
N GLN A 133 -49.17 10.54 -6.46
CA GLN A 133 -49.56 9.19 -6.06
C GLN A 133 -49.16 8.94 -4.60
N PRO A 134 -49.95 8.19 -3.82
CA PRO A 134 -49.66 7.93 -2.40
C PRO A 134 -48.26 7.36 -2.13
N THR A 135 -47.76 6.48 -3.02
CA THR A 135 -46.44 5.87 -2.88
C THR A 135 -45.32 6.92 -2.85
N GLU A 136 -45.29 7.82 -3.83
CA GLU A 136 -44.26 8.87 -3.96
C GLU A 136 -44.48 10.01 -2.95
N LEU A 137 -45.74 10.32 -2.65
CA LEU A 137 -46.08 11.47 -1.82
C LEU A 137 -46.01 11.16 -0.32
N PHE A 138 -46.52 10.00 0.12
CA PHE A 138 -46.62 9.66 1.54
C PHE A 138 -45.65 8.55 1.97
N PHE A 139 -45.53 7.45 1.21
CA PHE A 139 -44.70 6.31 1.63
C PHE A 139 -43.20 6.53 1.43
N ALA A 140 -42.81 7.28 0.40
CA ALA A 140 -41.42 7.65 0.20
C ALA A 140 -40.82 8.41 1.41
N PRO A 141 -41.43 9.51 1.91
CA PRO A 141 -40.92 10.22 3.10
C PRO A 141 -41.25 9.57 4.45
N LEU A 142 -42.03 8.49 4.46
CA LEU A 142 -42.49 7.81 5.68
C LEU A 142 -41.34 7.16 6.47
N GLY A 143 -40.39 6.58 5.76
CA GLY A 143 -39.49 5.56 6.29
C GLY A 143 -40.06 4.14 6.11
N PRO A 144 -39.24 3.09 6.30
CA PRO A 144 -39.69 1.72 6.15
C PRO A 144 -40.79 1.44 7.18
N ALA A 145 -41.99 1.04 6.72
CA ALA A 145 -43.07 0.72 7.63
C ALA A 145 -42.66 -0.45 8.55
N ARG A 146 -43.19 -0.50 9.78
CA ARG A 146 -42.83 -1.55 10.76
C ARG A 146 -43.01 -2.97 10.20
N SER A 147 -44.05 -3.17 9.38
CA SER A 147 -44.33 -4.44 8.70
C SER A 147 -43.28 -4.83 7.64
N GLN A 148 -42.48 -3.88 7.14
CA GLN A 148 -41.47 -4.09 6.09
C GLN A 148 -40.04 -4.22 6.63
N LEU A 149 -39.81 -3.96 7.92
CA LEU A 149 -38.47 -4.07 8.54
C LEU A 149 -37.85 -5.47 8.37
N PRO A 150 -38.58 -6.59 8.53
CA PRO A 150 -38.01 -7.92 8.33
C PRO A 150 -37.54 -8.18 6.89
N ASP A 151 -38.27 -7.67 5.90
CA ASP A 151 -37.90 -7.81 4.48
C ASP A 151 -36.66 -6.98 4.16
N MET A 152 -36.61 -5.73 4.63
CA MET A 152 -35.46 -4.87 4.48
C MET A 152 -34.22 -5.45 5.17
N ALA A 153 -34.38 -6.00 6.39
CA ALA A 153 -33.30 -6.63 7.13
C ALA A 153 -32.71 -7.83 6.39
N ARG A 154 -33.56 -8.72 5.84
CA ARG A 154 -33.12 -9.84 5.00
C ARG A 154 -32.44 -9.38 3.72
N ALA A 155 -32.94 -8.32 3.09
CA ALA A 155 -32.31 -7.74 1.90
C ALA A 155 -30.91 -7.20 2.21
N PHE A 156 -30.75 -6.49 3.33
CA PHE A 156 -29.48 -5.85 3.72
C PHE A 156 -28.45 -6.87 4.20
N VAL A 157 -28.81 -7.79 5.10
CA VAL A 157 -27.90 -8.88 5.52
C VAL A 157 -27.53 -9.73 4.31
N GLY A 158 -28.51 -10.05 3.48
CA GLY A 158 -28.30 -10.79 2.25
C GLY A 158 -27.36 -10.09 1.27
N ALA A 159 -27.54 -8.79 1.07
CA ALA A 159 -26.65 -7.95 0.27
C ALA A 159 -25.27 -7.86 0.91
N ALA A 160 -25.14 -7.70 2.22
CA ALA A 160 -23.85 -7.66 2.90
C ALA A 160 -23.05 -8.95 2.68
N LEU A 161 -23.71 -10.10 2.71
CA LEU A 161 -23.11 -11.41 2.43
C LEU A 161 -22.69 -11.61 0.97
N HIS A 162 -23.24 -10.87 0.01
CA HIS A 162 -23.01 -11.09 -1.44
C HIS A 162 -22.33 -9.91 -2.15
N LEU A 163 -22.48 -8.70 -1.66
CA LEU A 163 -21.94 -7.46 -2.22
C LEU A 163 -20.90 -6.83 -1.28
N GLY A 164 -20.80 -7.31 -0.04
CA GLY A 164 -20.14 -6.61 1.05
C GLY A 164 -21.05 -5.60 1.77
N PRO A 165 -20.66 -5.12 2.96
CA PRO A 165 -21.33 -4.06 3.68
C PRO A 165 -21.23 -2.72 2.91
N PRO A 166 -22.12 -1.75 3.22
CA PRO A 166 -22.11 -0.45 2.55
C PRO A 166 -20.82 0.32 2.81
N ALA A 167 -20.32 1.01 1.78
CA ALA A 167 -19.23 1.98 1.91
C ALA A 167 -19.76 3.28 2.53
N VAL A 168 -19.67 3.40 3.86
CA VAL A 168 -20.18 4.57 4.62
C VAL A 168 -19.18 5.73 4.69
N GLU A 169 -18.09 5.68 3.92
CA GLU A 169 -17.12 6.77 3.86
C GLU A 169 -17.65 8.00 3.12
N ASP A 170 -18.56 7.78 2.15
CA ASP A 170 -19.29 8.81 1.41
C ASP A 170 -20.77 8.43 1.26
N THR A 171 -21.63 9.46 1.18
CA THR A 171 -23.08 9.26 1.09
C THR A 171 -23.54 8.62 -0.24
N PRO A 172 -23.03 9.04 -1.41
CA PRO A 172 -23.41 8.45 -2.70
C PRO A 172 -23.23 6.93 -2.78
N SER A 173 -22.06 6.40 -2.42
CA SER A 173 -21.79 4.96 -2.49
C SER A 173 -22.68 4.16 -1.53
N ALA A 174 -22.89 4.63 -0.30
CA ALA A 174 -23.81 4.00 0.65
C ALA A 174 -25.26 3.99 0.12
N ARG A 175 -25.69 5.07 -0.53
CA ARG A 175 -27.03 5.22 -1.11
C ARG A 175 -27.27 4.23 -2.25
N ASP A 176 -26.31 4.11 -3.16
CA ASP A 176 -26.42 3.18 -4.29
C ASP A 176 -26.41 1.73 -3.81
N TRP A 177 -25.64 1.42 -2.77
CA TRP A 177 -25.64 0.11 -2.12
C TRP A 177 -27.03 -0.27 -1.58
N GLN A 178 -27.67 0.59 -0.78
CA GLN A 178 -28.99 0.26 -0.20
C GLN A 178 -30.07 0.12 -1.27
N ARG A 179 -30.03 0.96 -2.30
CA ARG A 179 -30.96 0.89 -3.44
C ARG A 179 -30.80 -0.45 -4.17
N ARG A 180 -29.57 -0.85 -4.45
CA ARG A 180 -29.26 -2.14 -5.07
C ARG A 180 -29.72 -3.31 -4.20
N ALA A 181 -29.43 -3.25 -2.90
CA ALA A 181 -29.82 -4.30 -1.95
C ALA A 181 -31.33 -4.58 -2.00
N VAL A 182 -32.16 -3.54 -1.94
CA VAL A 182 -33.63 -3.68 -1.98
C VAL A 182 -34.15 -3.98 -3.37
N ALA A 183 -33.65 -3.32 -4.42
CA ALA A 183 -34.11 -3.56 -5.79
C ALA A 183 -33.89 -5.02 -6.23
N THR A 184 -32.74 -5.62 -5.85
CA THR A 184 -32.41 -7.00 -6.20
C THR A 184 -33.17 -8.02 -5.35
N ARG A 185 -33.32 -7.78 -4.03
CA ARG A 185 -33.87 -8.78 -3.09
C ARG A 185 -35.37 -8.63 -2.85
N CYS A 186 -35.91 -7.44 -3.05
CA CYS A 186 -37.31 -7.08 -2.80
C CYS A 186 -37.95 -6.34 -3.98
N PRO A 187 -37.85 -6.83 -5.24
CA PRO A 187 -38.29 -6.10 -6.43
C PRO A 187 -39.80 -5.78 -6.42
N ASN A 188 -40.62 -6.61 -5.80
CA ASN A 188 -42.07 -6.46 -5.77
C ASN A 188 -42.58 -5.52 -4.66
N LEU A 189 -41.71 -5.10 -3.72
CA LEU A 189 -42.09 -4.20 -2.62
C LEU A 189 -41.94 -2.74 -3.07
N THR A 190 -42.84 -2.28 -3.95
CA THR A 190 -42.76 -0.95 -4.59
C THR A 190 -42.65 0.22 -3.61
N ARG A 191 -43.34 0.15 -2.46
CA ARG A 191 -43.28 1.18 -1.42
C ARG A 191 -41.96 1.18 -0.67
N LEU A 192 -41.41 0.01 -0.35
CA LEU A 192 -40.09 -0.10 0.26
C LEU A 192 -39.01 0.43 -0.70
N ASN A 193 -39.10 0.10 -1.99
CA ASN A 193 -38.22 0.64 -3.02
C ASN A 193 -38.31 2.17 -3.10
N ALA A 194 -39.52 2.74 -3.05
CA ALA A 194 -39.73 4.19 -3.04
C ALA A 194 -39.11 4.86 -1.80
N THR A 195 -39.28 4.26 -0.61
CA THR A 195 -38.66 4.74 0.64
C THR A 195 -37.14 4.72 0.60
N ILE A 196 -36.54 3.60 0.15
CA ILE A 196 -35.07 3.49 0.06
C ILE A 196 -34.50 4.41 -1.02
N SER A 197 -35.27 4.64 -2.09
CA SER A 197 -34.91 5.64 -3.10
C SER A 197 -35.00 7.07 -2.55
N PHE A 198 -35.96 7.35 -1.66
CA PHE A 198 -36.13 8.65 -1.01
C PHE A 198 -35.03 8.99 0.00
N ASP A 199 -34.44 7.99 0.65
CA ASP A 199 -33.34 8.18 1.60
C ASP A 199 -32.05 8.63 0.90
N ARG A 200 -31.96 9.94 0.64
CA ARG A 200 -30.80 10.61 0.04
C ARG A 200 -29.59 10.65 0.97
N SER A 201 -29.79 10.45 2.27
CA SER A 201 -28.74 10.48 3.31
C SER A 201 -28.07 9.12 3.55
N ALA A 202 -28.51 8.08 2.83
CA ALA A 202 -28.10 6.69 3.05
C ALA A 202 -28.24 6.25 4.51
N TYR A 203 -29.26 6.77 5.21
CA TYR A 203 -29.47 6.54 6.63
C TYR A 203 -29.61 5.05 6.93
N CYS A 204 -30.41 4.31 6.15
CA CYS A 204 -30.61 2.88 6.38
C CYS A 204 -29.29 2.11 6.24
N ALA A 205 -28.48 2.36 5.20
CA ALA A 205 -27.16 1.75 5.04
C ALA A 205 -26.22 2.06 6.20
N ARG A 206 -26.20 3.32 6.65
CA ARG A 206 -25.35 3.76 7.78
C ARG A 206 -25.75 3.10 9.09
N ARG A 207 -27.05 2.97 9.35
CA ARG A 207 -27.55 2.31 10.57
C ARG A 207 -27.33 0.80 10.53
N PHE A 208 -27.40 0.18 9.35
CA PHE A 208 -26.94 -1.21 9.18
C PHE A 208 -25.45 -1.37 9.53
N GLU A 209 -24.58 -0.47 9.08
CA GLU A 209 -23.16 -0.52 9.43
C GLU A 209 -22.92 -0.26 10.93
N ALA A 210 -23.68 0.65 11.55
CA ALA A 210 -23.66 0.84 13.00
C ALA A 210 -24.08 -0.44 13.75
N TRP A 211 -25.18 -1.08 13.30
CA TRP A 211 -25.59 -2.41 13.75
C TRP A 211 -24.59 -3.49 13.34
N ARG A 212 -23.66 -3.31 12.42
CA ARG A 212 -22.60 -4.29 12.18
C ARG A 212 -21.41 -4.12 13.13
N ARG A 213 -21.12 -2.89 13.56
CA ARG A 213 -19.88 -2.53 14.31
C ARG A 213 -19.89 -2.64 15.83
N GLY A 214 -21.06 -2.67 16.44
CA GLY A 214 -21.22 -2.79 17.90
C GLY A 214 -22.20 -1.77 18.47
N ASN A 215 -22.66 -0.80 17.66
CA ASN A 215 -23.33 0.38 18.18
C ASN A 215 -24.72 0.07 18.74
N GLU A 216 -25.13 0.86 19.74
CA GLU A 216 -26.47 0.84 20.32
C GLU A 216 -27.48 1.62 19.44
N PRO A 217 -28.77 1.23 19.43
CA PRO A 217 -29.82 1.98 18.75
C PRO A 217 -30.08 3.33 19.45
N LEU A 218 -30.30 4.37 18.65
CA LEU A 218 -30.56 5.74 19.11
C LEU A 218 -32.04 5.99 19.41
N THR A 219 -32.95 5.27 18.74
CA THR A 219 -34.41 5.44 18.86
C THR A 219 -35.13 4.10 18.99
N GLU A 220 -36.40 4.15 19.41
CA GLU A 220 -37.29 2.97 19.48
C GLU A 220 -37.50 2.31 18.11
N ALA A 221 -37.66 3.12 17.05
CA ALA A 221 -37.77 2.61 15.68
C ALA A 221 -36.48 1.90 15.24
N GLU A 222 -35.34 2.43 15.65
CA GLU A 222 -34.05 1.80 15.37
C GLU A 222 -33.84 0.51 16.15
N ALA A 223 -34.28 0.44 17.41
CA ALA A 223 -34.22 -0.80 18.19
C ALA A 223 -35.01 -1.94 17.51
N LEU A 224 -36.17 -1.63 16.92
CA LEU A 224 -36.94 -2.58 16.12
C LEU A 224 -36.18 -3.01 14.85
N LEU A 225 -35.51 -2.06 14.19
CA LEU A 225 -34.68 -2.35 13.01
C LEU A 225 -33.49 -3.25 13.36
N PHE A 226 -32.80 -2.99 14.47
CA PHE A 226 -31.65 -3.79 14.92
C PHE A 226 -32.07 -5.20 15.30
N ALA A 227 -33.20 -5.34 16.00
CA ALA A 227 -33.78 -6.66 16.28
C ALA A 227 -34.15 -7.42 15.00
N ALA A 228 -34.63 -6.73 13.96
CA ALA A 228 -34.88 -7.34 12.66
C ALA A 228 -33.58 -7.80 11.96
N TYR A 229 -32.48 -7.06 12.09
CA TYR A 229 -31.17 -7.49 11.60
C TYR A 229 -30.63 -8.71 12.34
N ASP A 230 -30.76 -8.75 13.68
CA ASP A 230 -30.37 -9.92 14.49
C ASP A 230 -31.14 -11.18 14.08
N GLN A 231 -32.45 -11.04 13.85
CA GLN A 231 -33.27 -12.14 13.33
C GLN A 231 -32.86 -12.54 11.90
N ALA A 232 -32.59 -11.57 11.02
CA ALA A 232 -32.19 -11.84 9.66
C ALA A 232 -30.84 -12.57 9.59
N VAL A 233 -29.81 -12.12 10.31
CA VAL A 233 -28.48 -12.75 10.31
C VAL A 233 -28.52 -14.16 10.91
N SER A 234 -29.28 -14.35 11.98
CA SER A 234 -29.53 -15.68 12.53
C SER A 234 -30.28 -16.58 11.53
N GLY A 235 -31.21 -16.02 10.75
CA GLY A 235 -31.93 -16.74 9.70
C GLY A 235 -31.03 -17.20 8.54
N PHE A 236 -29.89 -16.55 8.33
CA PHE A 236 -28.84 -17.01 7.41
C PHE A 236 -27.83 -17.98 8.07
N GLY A 237 -28.02 -18.33 9.35
CA GLY A 237 -27.10 -19.18 10.10
C GLY A 237 -25.74 -18.53 10.35
N ARG A 238 -25.72 -17.19 10.49
CA ARG A 238 -24.51 -16.38 10.65
C ARG A 238 -24.57 -15.53 11.91
N HIS A 239 -23.41 -15.03 12.33
CA HIS A 239 -23.25 -14.01 13.35
C HIS A 239 -22.86 -12.66 12.73
N ARG A 240 -23.05 -11.58 13.50
CA ARG A 240 -22.63 -10.21 13.13
C ARG A 240 -21.15 -10.14 12.74
N SER A 241 -20.29 -10.86 13.45
CA SER A 241 -18.84 -10.96 13.19
C SER A 241 -18.50 -11.64 11.87
N ASP A 242 -19.43 -12.42 11.30
CA ASP A 242 -19.21 -13.13 10.03
C ASP A 242 -19.48 -12.23 8.83
N LEU A 243 -20.05 -11.04 9.01
CA LEU A 243 -20.34 -10.09 7.94
C LEU A 243 -19.07 -9.32 7.55
N VAL A 244 -18.11 -10.05 6.97
CA VAL A 244 -16.89 -9.51 6.37
C VAL A 244 -17.13 -9.26 4.88
N ALA A 245 -16.70 -8.09 4.41
CA ALA A 245 -16.75 -7.65 3.03
C ALA A 245 -15.72 -8.38 2.18
N PRO A 246 -16.04 -8.68 0.91
CA PRO A 246 -15.01 -8.93 -0.08
C PRO A 246 -14.10 -7.69 -0.22
N PRO A 247 -12.81 -7.87 -0.51
CA PRO A 247 -11.88 -6.80 -0.82
C PRO A 247 -12.43 -5.83 -1.88
N ARG A 248 -12.25 -4.53 -1.64
CA ARG A 248 -12.70 -3.47 -2.55
C ARG A 248 -11.73 -3.36 -3.72
N LEU A 249 -12.28 -3.37 -4.94
CA LEU A 249 -11.52 -3.06 -6.15
C LEU A 249 -11.25 -1.56 -6.21
N PHE A 250 -10.00 -1.17 -6.46
CA PHE A 250 -9.61 0.21 -6.66
C PHE A 250 -8.54 0.34 -7.75
N TRP A 251 -8.47 1.53 -8.34
CA TRP A 251 -7.45 1.95 -9.29
C TRP A 251 -6.31 2.64 -8.55
N ASN A 252 -5.11 2.06 -8.56
CA ASN A 252 -3.97 2.62 -7.85
C ASN A 252 -3.16 3.66 -8.66
N GLY A 253 -3.66 4.04 -9.83
CA GLY A 253 -3.00 4.95 -10.78
C GLY A 253 -2.40 4.27 -12.00
N PHE A 254 -2.08 2.98 -11.92
CA PHE A 254 -1.47 2.23 -13.03
C PHE A 254 -1.95 0.78 -13.16
N THR A 255 -2.55 0.20 -12.12
CA THR A 255 -3.14 -1.15 -12.16
C THR A 255 -4.38 -1.26 -11.28
N LEU A 256 -5.14 -2.33 -11.50
CA LEU A 256 -6.19 -2.77 -10.59
C LEU A 256 -5.57 -3.36 -9.31
N ALA A 257 -6.19 -3.06 -8.17
CA ALA A 257 -5.76 -3.54 -6.86
C ALA A 257 -6.98 -3.84 -5.97
N LEU A 258 -6.77 -4.67 -4.95
CA LEU A 258 -7.76 -5.04 -3.95
C LEU A 258 -7.37 -4.49 -2.57
N GLU A 259 -8.30 -3.89 -1.85
CA GLU A 259 -8.15 -3.50 -0.44
C GLU A 259 -9.02 -4.39 0.45
N ALA A 260 -8.39 -5.20 1.30
CA ALA A 260 -9.08 -6.11 2.21
C ALA A 260 -9.79 -5.33 3.32
N GLU A 261 -10.97 -5.80 3.75
CA GLU A 261 -11.66 -5.16 4.87
C GLU A 261 -10.88 -5.37 6.17
N PRO A 262 -10.77 -4.37 7.06
CA PRO A 262 -10.34 -4.60 8.43
C PRO A 262 -11.26 -5.62 9.12
N SER A 263 -10.74 -6.81 9.43
CA SER A 263 -11.47 -7.88 10.10
C SER A 263 -10.53 -8.70 10.97
N GLN A 264 -11.08 -9.32 12.03
CA GLN A 264 -10.37 -10.33 12.83
C GLN A 264 -10.31 -11.69 12.13
N SER A 265 -11.20 -11.94 11.16
CA SER A 265 -11.19 -13.16 10.35
C SER A 265 -10.05 -13.11 9.33
N ALA A 266 -9.27 -14.20 9.25
CA ALA A 266 -8.24 -14.35 8.23
C ALA A 266 -8.89 -14.34 6.82
N GLN A 267 -8.38 -13.47 5.95
CA GLN A 267 -8.84 -13.33 4.57
C GLN A 267 -7.79 -13.86 3.61
N SER A 268 -8.20 -14.46 2.49
CA SER A 268 -7.27 -14.86 1.44
C SER A 268 -7.90 -14.78 0.05
N ILE A 269 -7.06 -14.56 -0.97
CA ILE A 269 -7.46 -14.54 -2.39
C ILE A 269 -6.70 -15.59 -3.18
N LYS A 270 -7.34 -16.19 -4.18
CA LYS A 270 -6.73 -17.16 -5.07
C LYS A 270 -6.29 -16.50 -6.38
N LEU A 271 -5.03 -16.05 -6.41
CA LEU A 271 -4.37 -15.49 -7.62
C LEU A 271 -3.52 -16.51 -8.39
N GLY A 272 -3.38 -17.73 -7.88
CA GLY A 272 -2.54 -18.79 -8.46
C GLY A 272 -2.79 -20.14 -7.79
N PRO A 273 -1.80 -21.06 -7.79
CA PRO A 273 -1.96 -22.39 -7.21
C PRO A 273 -2.15 -22.35 -5.69
N PHE A 274 -1.65 -21.31 -5.02
CA PHE A 274 -1.75 -21.13 -3.57
C PHE A 274 -2.56 -19.87 -3.20
N PRO A 275 -3.39 -19.92 -2.15
CA PRO A 275 -4.10 -18.75 -1.65
C PRO A 275 -3.13 -17.75 -1.03
N THR A 276 -3.26 -16.49 -1.43
CA THR A 276 -2.51 -15.35 -0.88
C THR A 276 -3.28 -14.80 0.32
N GLN A 277 -2.67 -14.81 1.51
CA GLN A 277 -3.27 -14.22 2.70
C GLN A 277 -3.33 -12.70 2.60
N LEU A 278 -4.46 -12.13 3.01
CA LEU A 278 -4.75 -10.71 3.05
C LEU A 278 -4.96 -10.27 4.49
N PRO A 279 -3.97 -9.64 5.13
CA PRO A 279 -4.20 -8.97 6.41
C PRO A 279 -5.33 -7.93 6.28
N GLY A 280 -6.15 -7.76 7.32
CA GLY A 280 -7.24 -6.80 7.29
C GLY A 280 -6.73 -5.37 7.04
N GLY A 281 -7.34 -4.65 6.09
CA GLY A 281 -6.92 -3.32 5.66
C GLY A 281 -5.70 -3.30 4.72
N SER A 282 -5.12 -4.46 4.37
CA SER A 282 -4.01 -4.53 3.43
C SER A 282 -4.45 -4.35 1.99
N GLN A 283 -3.51 -3.88 1.15
CA GLN A 283 -3.72 -3.71 -0.28
C GLN A 283 -2.87 -4.71 -1.05
N VAL A 284 -3.44 -5.30 -2.09
CA VAL A 284 -2.72 -6.18 -3.02
C VAL A 284 -2.98 -5.72 -4.45
N ALA A 285 -1.90 -5.36 -5.14
CA ALA A 285 -1.94 -5.08 -6.57
C ALA A 285 -2.14 -6.37 -7.36
N ILE A 286 -3.04 -6.34 -8.34
CA ILE A 286 -3.31 -7.47 -9.22
C ILE A 286 -2.34 -7.39 -10.39
N ARG A 287 -1.53 -8.43 -10.57
CA ARG A 287 -0.58 -8.50 -11.69
C ARG A 287 -1.33 -8.69 -13.00
N THR A 288 -0.83 -8.09 -14.07
CA THR A 288 -1.35 -8.30 -15.42
C THR A 288 -0.90 -9.67 -15.96
N PRO A 289 -1.71 -10.34 -16.81
CA PRO A 289 -3.06 -9.95 -17.25
C PRO A 289 -4.09 -10.04 -16.12
N TRP A 290 -5.04 -9.11 -16.08
CA TRP A 290 -6.03 -9.03 -15.01
C TRP A 290 -7.09 -10.13 -15.20
N PRO A 291 -7.28 -10.99 -14.18
CA PRO A 291 -8.35 -11.98 -14.23
C PRO A 291 -9.71 -11.28 -14.22
N GLU A 292 -10.71 -11.86 -14.87
CA GLU A 292 -12.09 -11.37 -14.77
C GLU A 292 -12.65 -11.57 -13.37
N ARG A 293 -12.26 -12.66 -12.71
CA ARG A 293 -12.72 -13.01 -11.35
C ARG A 293 -11.59 -13.53 -10.47
N ILE A 294 -11.67 -13.23 -9.18
CA ILE A 294 -10.79 -13.77 -8.14
C ILE A 294 -11.66 -14.36 -7.04
N THR A 295 -11.40 -15.61 -6.66
CA THR A 295 -12.04 -16.21 -5.48
C THR A 295 -11.40 -15.66 -4.22
N TRP A 296 -12.21 -15.02 -3.38
CA TRP A 296 -11.87 -14.55 -2.05
C TRP A 296 -12.50 -15.44 -0.99
N THR A 297 -11.83 -15.56 0.14
CA THR A 297 -12.30 -16.30 1.31
C THR A 297 -12.06 -15.52 2.58
N ALA A 298 -12.98 -15.64 3.54
CA ALA A 298 -12.85 -15.11 4.89
C ALA A 298 -13.47 -16.08 5.90
N GLY A 299 -12.64 -16.77 6.67
CA GLY A 299 -13.10 -17.87 7.52
C GLY A 299 -13.85 -18.94 6.73
N SER A 300 -15.16 -19.05 6.93
CA SER A 300 -16.04 -20.01 6.22
C SER A 300 -16.74 -19.45 4.97
N ILE A 301 -16.50 -18.18 4.63
CA ILE A 301 -17.07 -17.54 3.44
C ILE A 301 -16.13 -17.75 2.27
N ALA A 302 -16.68 -18.10 1.11
CA ALA A 302 -15.98 -18.15 -0.17
C ALA A 302 -16.86 -17.48 -1.24
N GLN A 303 -16.30 -16.52 -1.97
CA GLN A 303 -17.02 -15.74 -2.97
C GLN A 303 -16.09 -15.29 -4.10
N ASP A 304 -16.59 -15.24 -5.33
CA ASP A 304 -15.87 -14.62 -6.45
C ASP A 304 -16.09 -13.11 -6.50
N ILE A 305 -14.99 -12.38 -6.69
CA ILE A 305 -14.93 -10.93 -6.88
C ILE A 305 -14.69 -10.65 -8.36
N GLU A 306 -15.50 -9.77 -8.95
CA GLU A 306 -15.30 -9.31 -10.33
C GLU A 306 -14.23 -8.21 -10.35
N VAL A 307 -13.27 -8.33 -11.26
CA VAL A 307 -12.04 -7.53 -11.28
C VAL A 307 -11.89 -6.78 -12.59
N ALA A 308 -11.61 -7.48 -13.70
CA ALA A 308 -11.51 -6.86 -15.01
C ALA A 308 -12.91 -6.65 -15.62
N PRO A 309 -13.12 -5.61 -16.46
CA PRO A 309 -14.40 -5.42 -17.14
C PRO A 309 -14.70 -6.64 -18.03
N ALA A 310 -15.94 -7.09 -18.02
CA ALA A 310 -16.42 -8.07 -19.00
C ALA A 310 -16.50 -7.46 -20.41
N LEU A 311 -16.77 -8.30 -21.42
CA LEU A 311 -17.12 -7.80 -22.75
C LEU A 311 -18.44 -7.02 -22.67
N GLY A 312 -18.51 -5.83 -23.29
CA GLY A 312 -19.72 -5.00 -23.22
C GLY A 312 -19.87 -4.18 -21.95
N GLU A 313 -18.85 -4.12 -21.10
CA GLU A 313 -18.87 -3.46 -19.80
C GLU A 313 -17.76 -2.42 -19.65
N ILE A 314 -18.03 -1.40 -18.81
CA ILE A 314 -17.04 -0.44 -18.35
C ILE A 314 -16.95 -0.41 -16.82
N LEU A 315 -15.74 -0.16 -16.34
CA LEU A 315 -15.47 0.23 -14.97
C LEU A 315 -15.13 1.71 -14.95
N VAL A 316 -15.75 2.46 -14.04
CA VAL A 316 -15.52 3.89 -13.86
C VAL A 316 -14.99 4.11 -12.46
N PHE A 317 -13.76 4.60 -12.37
CA PHE A 317 -13.10 4.92 -11.12
C PHE A 317 -13.01 6.43 -10.97
N ASP A 318 -13.04 6.89 -9.72
CA ASP A 318 -12.58 8.23 -9.40
C ASP A 318 -11.08 8.31 -9.68
N ALA A 319 -10.65 9.26 -10.53
CA ALA A 319 -9.25 9.40 -10.89
C ALA A 319 -8.37 9.80 -9.71
N ASP A 320 -8.96 10.47 -8.70
CA ASP A 320 -8.28 10.98 -7.53
C ASP A 320 -8.23 9.93 -6.42
N SER A 321 -9.39 9.42 -5.99
CA SER A 321 -9.46 8.41 -4.93
C SER A 321 -9.11 6.99 -5.38
N GLY A 322 -9.22 6.70 -6.67
CA GLY A 322 -9.11 5.34 -7.20
C GLY A 322 -10.30 4.46 -6.85
N VAL A 323 -11.30 4.96 -6.11
CA VAL A 323 -12.49 4.20 -5.74
C VAL A 323 -13.28 3.85 -7.00
N LEU A 324 -13.74 2.60 -7.08
CA LEU A 324 -14.68 2.20 -8.12
C LEU A 324 -16.02 2.89 -7.88
N LEU A 325 -16.37 3.85 -8.74
CA LEU A 325 -17.63 4.60 -8.67
C LEU A 325 -18.78 3.75 -9.19
N THR A 326 -18.58 3.10 -10.33
CA THR A 326 -19.60 2.22 -10.91
C THR A 326 -19.02 1.21 -11.88
N ARG A 327 -19.73 0.10 -12.03
CA ARG A 327 -19.60 -0.88 -13.09
C ARG A 327 -20.89 -0.87 -13.88
N THR A 328 -20.83 -0.62 -15.18
CA THR A 328 -22.05 -0.48 -16.01
C THR A 328 -21.88 -1.12 -17.38
N ALA A 329 -23.00 -1.57 -17.94
CA ALA A 329 -23.04 -2.06 -19.31
C ALA A 329 -23.00 -0.91 -20.32
N LEU A 330 -22.40 -1.15 -21.48
CA LEU A 330 -22.26 -0.18 -22.56
C LEU A 330 -23.59 0.25 -23.20
N GLU A 331 -24.70 -0.46 -22.97
CA GLU A 331 -26.02 -0.01 -23.44
C GLU A 331 -26.58 1.17 -22.63
N THR A 332 -25.94 1.49 -21.50
CA THR A 332 -26.33 2.62 -20.64
C THR A 332 -26.05 3.94 -21.36
N LYS A 333 -27.06 4.81 -21.48
CA LYS A 333 -26.91 6.10 -22.19
C LYS A 333 -26.22 7.18 -21.36
N VAL A 334 -26.48 7.20 -20.05
CA VAL A 334 -25.94 8.21 -19.13
C VAL A 334 -25.58 7.54 -17.82
N ILE A 335 -24.38 7.83 -17.34
CA ILE A 335 -23.96 7.52 -15.96
C ILE A 335 -23.86 8.81 -15.16
N ALA A 336 -24.32 8.76 -13.92
CA ALA A 336 -24.20 9.86 -12.97
C ALA A 336 -23.13 9.50 -11.95
N VAL A 337 -22.07 10.32 -11.83
CA VAL A 337 -20.94 10.06 -10.94
C VAL A 337 -20.62 11.27 -10.08
N ALA A 338 -20.36 11.05 -8.79
CA ALA A 338 -20.03 12.11 -7.82
C ALA A 338 -18.52 12.38 -7.77
N SER A 339 -17.91 12.69 -8.91
CA SER A 339 -16.50 13.06 -9.04
C SER A 339 -16.34 13.99 -10.25
N GLU A 340 -15.32 14.83 -10.31
CA GLU A 340 -15.01 15.69 -11.47
C GLU A 340 -14.06 15.01 -12.48
N ARG A 341 -13.15 14.16 -11.99
CA ARG A 341 -12.11 13.49 -12.79
C ARG A 341 -12.28 11.98 -12.65
N GLN A 342 -12.41 11.26 -13.75
CA GLN A 342 -12.59 9.81 -13.72
C GLN A 342 -11.56 9.07 -14.59
N VAL A 343 -11.39 7.78 -14.30
CA VAL A 343 -10.66 6.83 -15.12
C VAL A 343 -11.63 5.75 -15.55
N VAL A 344 -11.76 5.54 -16.86
CA VAL A 344 -12.62 4.51 -17.44
C VAL A 344 -11.77 3.38 -17.98
N ILE A 345 -12.14 2.14 -17.66
CA ILE A 345 -11.51 0.92 -18.16
C ILE A 345 -12.54 0.08 -18.92
N ALA A 346 -12.19 -0.35 -20.12
CA ALA A 346 -13.04 -1.17 -20.99
C ALA A 346 -12.26 -2.28 -21.69
N SER A 347 -12.98 -3.26 -22.21
CA SER A 347 -12.45 -4.38 -23.01
C SER A 347 -12.25 -4.03 -24.49
N GLU A 348 -12.82 -2.91 -24.93
CA GLU A 348 -12.82 -2.45 -26.32
C GLU A 348 -12.28 -1.01 -26.38
N GLN A 349 -11.67 -0.63 -27.50
CA GLN A 349 -11.17 0.73 -27.69
C GLN A 349 -12.34 1.72 -27.79
N PHE A 350 -12.24 2.85 -27.10
CA PHE A 350 -13.22 3.95 -27.11
C PHE A 350 -12.56 5.31 -27.22
N GLY A 351 -13.33 6.35 -27.54
CA GLY A 351 -12.90 7.74 -27.54
C GLY A 351 -13.63 8.56 -26.47
N VAL A 352 -12.95 9.57 -25.94
CA VAL A 352 -13.48 10.53 -24.96
C VAL A 352 -13.46 11.91 -25.57
N THR A 353 -14.52 12.69 -25.39
CA THR A 353 -14.62 14.05 -25.94
C THR A 353 -13.46 14.96 -25.51
N SER A 354 -13.11 15.00 -24.22
CA SER A 354 -12.03 15.87 -23.72
C SER A 354 -10.61 15.36 -23.98
N PHE A 355 -10.38 14.04 -23.89
CA PHE A 355 -9.02 13.46 -23.89
C PHE A 355 -8.66 12.66 -25.15
N GLY A 356 -9.61 12.46 -26.08
CA GLY A 356 -9.38 11.73 -27.31
C GLY A 356 -9.43 10.20 -27.13
N PRO A 357 -8.74 9.42 -27.97
CA PRO A 357 -8.82 7.96 -27.93
C PRO A 357 -8.23 7.38 -26.64
N SER A 358 -8.87 6.33 -26.13
CA SER A 358 -8.34 5.48 -25.06
C SER A 358 -6.98 4.88 -25.44
N ILE A 359 -6.14 4.71 -24.42
CA ILE A 359 -4.82 4.08 -24.53
C ILE A 359 -4.87 2.63 -24.08
N GLN A 360 -3.98 1.79 -24.60
CA GLN A 360 -3.84 0.43 -24.13
C GLN A 360 -3.27 0.41 -22.70
N SER A 361 -3.85 -0.41 -21.83
CA SER A 361 -3.39 -0.55 -20.45
C SER A 361 -2.16 -1.46 -20.34
N ALA A 362 -1.65 -1.65 -19.11
CA ALA A 362 -0.62 -2.67 -18.84
C ALA A 362 -1.12 -4.11 -19.07
N ASP A 363 -2.45 -4.32 -19.06
CA ASP A 363 -3.08 -5.50 -19.61
C ASP A 363 -3.36 -5.27 -21.12
N PRO A 364 -2.72 -6.02 -22.02
CA PRO A 364 -2.89 -5.83 -23.46
C PRO A 364 -4.34 -5.94 -23.96
N GLY A 365 -5.20 -6.66 -23.22
CA GLY A 365 -6.62 -6.85 -23.59
C GLY A 365 -7.54 -5.71 -23.14
N ARG A 366 -7.03 -4.66 -22.47
CA ARG A 366 -7.85 -3.62 -21.85
C ARG A 366 -7.41 -2.22 -22.28
N PHE A 367 -8.38 -1.33 -22.38
CA PHE A 367 -8.21 0.06 -22.79
C PHE A 367 -8.64 0.99 -21.66
N ILE A 368 -7.91 2.11 -21.49
CA ILE A 368 -8.09 3.07 -20.42
C ILE A 368 -8.13 4.49 -20.98
N ALA A 369 -8.98 5.33 -20.42
CA ALA A 369 -8.96 6.77 -20.66
C ALA A 369 -9.30 7.56 -19.40
N TRP A 370 -8.75 8.77 -19.29
CA TRP A 370 -9.21 9.77 -18.34
C TRP A 370 -10.39 10.54 -18.93
N THR A 371 -11.30 10.95 -18.05
CA THR A 371 -12.52 11.69 -18.43
C THR A 371 -12.80 12.78 -17.40
N LEU A 372 -13.59 13.76 -17.82
CA LEU A 372 -14.22 14.75 -16.94
C LEU A 372 -15.72 14.55 -16.87
N THR A 373 -16.34 15.05 -15.82
CA THR A 373 -17.79 15.18 -15.78
C THR A 373 -18.27 16.11 -16.90
N GLY A 374 -19.24 15.63 -17.67
CA GLY A 374 -19.72 16.25 -18.91
C GLY A 374 -19.20 15.56 -20.19
N ASP A 375 -18.22 14.66 -20.09
CA ASP A 375 -17.70 13.93 -21.26
C ASP A 375 -18.68 12.88 -21.80
N GLU A 376 -18.51 12.57 -23.09
CA GLU A 376 -19.16 11.43 -23.74
C GLU A 376 -18.12 10.38 -24.15
N LEU A 377 -18.46 9.11 -23.92
CA LEU A 377 -17.67 7.96 -24.32
C LEU A 377 -18.21 7.39 -25.63
N ASN A 378 -17.37 7.36 -26.65
CA ASN A 378 -17.71 6.93 -28.00
C ASN A 378 -17.10 5.56 -28.28
N PHE A 379 -17.96 4.54 -28.42
CA PHE A 379 -17.57 3.19 -28.82
C PHE A 379 -17.93 2.94 -30.29
N PRO A 380 -17.06 2.29 -31.08
CA PRO A 380 -17.36 1.98 -32.48
C PRO A 380 -18.70 1.24 -32.64
N GLY A 381 -19.62 1.80 -33.43
CA GLY A 381 -20.91 1.19 -33.73
C GLY A 381 -21.96 1.25 -32.61
N ARG A 382 -21.73 2.04 -31.54
CA ARG A 382 -22.67 2.21 -30.42
C ARG A 382 -23.07 3.68 -30.23
N LEU A 383 -24.14 3.91 -29.46
CA LEU A 383 -24.51 5.26 -29.03
C LEU A 383 -23.50 5.79 -27.99
N PRO A 384 -23.24 7.11 -27.95
CA PRO A 384 -22.38 7.70 -26.93
C PRO A 384 -22.96 7.48 -25.52
N LEU A 385 -22.08 7.19 -24.56
CA LEU A 385 -22.41 7.11 -23.14
C LEU A 385 -21.95 8.40 -22.44
N GLY A 386 -22.89 9.20 -21.95
CA GLY A 386 -22.60 10.47 -21.27
C GLY A 386 -22.26 10.30 -19.79
N ILE A 387 -21.27 11.04 -19.30
CA ILE A 387 -20.90 11.13 -17.88
C ILE A 387 -21.43 12.45 -17.33
N THR A 388 -22.27 12.40 -16.31
CA THR A 388 -22.95 13.59 -15.76
C THR A 388 -22.79 13.70 -14.25
N SER A 389 -22.91 14.92 -13.72
CA SER A 389 -23.00 15.12 -12.28
C SER A 389 -24.29 14.49 -11.73
N PRO A 390 -24.32 14.07 -10.44
CA PRO A 390 -25.51 13.49 -9.83
C PRO A 390 -26.70 14.44 -9.93
N VAL A 391 -27.89 13.94 -10.28
CA VAL A 391 -29.13 14.75 -10.30
C VAL A 391 -29.60 15.09 -8.88
N GLU A 392 -29.25 14.23 -7.91
CA GLU A 392 -29.63 14.37 -6.51
C GLU A 392 -28.64 15.20 -5.69
N THR A 393 -29.08 15.60 -4.48
CA THR A 393 -28.23 16.23 -3.46
C THR A 393 -26.92 15.45 -3.27
N ALA A 394 -25.79 16.14 -3.34
CA ALA A 394 -24.45 15.54 -3.27
C ALA A 394 -23.42 16.53 -2.71
N LEU A 395 -22.38 15.99 -2.06
CA LEU A 395 -21.27 16.72 -1.48
C LEU A 395 -19.98 15.97 -1.80
N TRP A 396 -18.98 16.64 -2.36
CA TRP A 396 -17.68 16.04 -2.67
C TRP A 396 -16.55 17.07 -2.55
N ILE A 397 -15.32 16.57 -2.39
CA ILE A 397 -14.12 17.39 -2.25
C ILE A 397 -13.42 17.45 -3.62
N ASN A 398 -13.14 18.65 -4.11
CA ASN A 398 -12.35 18.89 -5.30
C ASN A 398 -11.00 19.49 -4.89
N ALA A 399 -9.98 18.64 -4.76
CA ALA A 399 -8.64 19.03 -4.36
C ALA A 399 -7.59 18.15 -5.04
N ASP A 400 -6.36 18.64 -5.17
CA ASP A 400 -5.28 17.84 -5.75
C ASP A 400 -4.74 16.80 -4.77
N THR A 401 -4.43 15.63 -5.32
CA THR A 401 -3.88 14.51 -4.55
C THR A 401 -2.38 14.71 -4.29
N ILE A 402 -2.01 14.78 -3.01
CA ILE A 402 -0.62 14.78 -2.53
C ILE A 402 -0.10 13.35 -2.41
N GLY A 403 -0.93 12.40 -1.95
CA GLY A 403 -0.53 11.00 -1.82
C GLY A 403 -1.70 10.05 -1.59
N ARG A 404 -1.42 8.74 -1.61
CA ARG A 404 -2.43 7.67 -1.50
C ARG A 404 -2.02 6.55 -0.55
N ASP A 405 -2.95 6.13 0.29
CA ASP A 405 -2.92 4.89 1.06
C ASP A 405 -4.13 4.02 0.67
N GLY A 406 -3.99 3.29 -0.43
CA GLY A 406 -5.08 2.49 -1.00
C GLY A 406 -6.14 3.37 -1.63
N ALA A 407 -7.40 3.15 -1.25
CA ALA A 407 -8.51 4.03 -1.62
C ALA A 407 -8.50 5.37 -0.85
N ARG A 408 -7.62 5.56 0.14
CA ARG A 408 -7.55 6.79 0.93
C ARG A 408 -6.62 7.79 0.25
N ILE A 409 -7.12 8.99 0.01
CA ILE A 409 -6.35 10.10 -0.56
C ILE A 409 -5.97 11.11 0.49
N LEU A 410 -4.70 11.52 0.45
CA LEU A 410 -4.21 12.72 1.10
C LEU A 410 -4.29 13.88 0.12
N LEU A 411 -5.17 14.83 0.42
CA LEU A 411 -5.49 15.99 -0.40
C LEU A 411 -4.76 17.24 0.08
N ALA A 412 -4.50 18.13 -0.88
CA ALA A 412 -4.03 19.49 -0.60
C ALA A 412 -5.13 20.36 0.02
N SER A 413 -4.71 21.37 0.78
CA SER A 413 -5.59 22.28 1.54
C SER A 413 -6.14 23.46 0.73
N ASP A 414 -5.68 23.65 -0.50
CA ASP A 414 -6.06 24.73 -1.42
C ASP A 414 -7.20 24.37 -2.38
N GLY A 415 -7.82 23.20 -2.20
CA GLY A 415 -9.01 22.79 -2.94
C GLY A 415 -10.32 23.40 -2.44
N GLU A 416 -11.43 22.83 -2.90
CA GLU A 416 -12.78 23.29 -2.64
C GLU A 416 -13.71 22.13 -2.26
N LEU A 417 -14.76 22.45 -1.52
CA LEU A 417 -15.89 21.57 -1.20
C LEU A 417 -17.07 21.99 -2.08
N ILE A 418 -17.61 21.05 -2.86
CA ILE A 418 -18.72 21.31 -3.79
C ILE A 418 -19.99 20.68 -3.22
N LEU A 419 -21.00 21.52 -3.00
CA LEU A 419 -22.33 21.11 -2.58
C LEU A 419 -23.32 21.32 -3.73
N LYS A 420 -24.09 20.27 -4.04
CA LYS A 420 -25.25 20.32 -4.94
C LYS A 420 -26.54 20.03 -4.16
N ILE A 421 -27.55 20.88 -4.28
CA ILE A 421 -28.87 20.76 -3.62
C ILE A 421 -30.00 21.19 -4.56
N ASP A 422 -31.23 20.79 -4.24
CA ASP A 422 -32.44 21.37 -4.83
C ASP A 422 -32.87 22.62 -4.02
N PRO A 423 -32.77 23.84 -4.58
CA PRO A 423 -33.10 25.06 -3.84
C PRO A 423 -34.59 25.20 -3.50
N ASP A 424 -35.48 24.46 -4.18
CA ASP A 424 -36.92 24.44 -3.91
C ASP A 424 -37.27 23.57 -2.69
N VAL A 425 -36.32 22.79 -2.17
CA VAL A 425 -36.49 21.92 -1.02
C VAL A 425 -35.74 22.52 0.17
N GLY A 426 -36.47 23.07 1.15
CA GLY A 426 -35.88 23.66 2.34
C GLY A 426 -35.07 24.95 2.12
N GLY A 427 -35.07 25.52 0.90
CA GLY A 427 -34.44 26.79 0.54
C GLY A 427 -33.03 26.68 -0.06
N PRO A 428 -32.45 27.78 -0.57
CA PRO A 428 -31.15 27.77 -1.25
C PRO A 428 -29.92 27.84 -0.31
N ILE A 429 -30.12 28.21 0.96
CA ILE A 429 -29.04 28.36 1.95
C ILE A 429 -28.87 27.06 2.75
N ARG A 430 -27.62 26.65 2.96
CA ARG A 430 -27.22 25.53 3.83
C ARG A 430 -26.09 25.95 4.77
N ILE A 431 -25.94 25.20 5.87
CA ILE A 431 -24.77 25.26 6.74
C ILE A 431 -23.89 24.06 6.43
N LEU A 432 -22.64 24.33 6.08
CA LEU A 432 -21.57 23.34 5.93
C LEU A 432 -20.79 23.27 7.24
N ARG A 433 -20.56 22.06 7.74
CA ARG A 433 -19.81 21.78 8.97
C ARG A 433 -18.59 20.91 8.63
N ALA A 434 -17.42 21.29 9.11
CA ALA A 434 -16.21 20.46 9.06
C ALA A 434 -15.85 19.99 10.48
N ARG A 435 -15.58 18.69 10.64
CA ARG A 435 -15.13 18.05 11.89
C ARG A 435 -13.77 17.40 11.66
N PHE A 436 -12.79 17.73 12.51
CA PHE A 436 -11.44 17.12 12.49
C PHE A 436 -10.77 17.28 13.85
N GLY A 437 -10.27 16.17 14.42
CA GLY A 437 -9.89 16.14 15.84
C GLY A 437 -11.03 16.62 16.72
N ASP A 438 -10.74 17.51 17.67
CA ASP A 438 -11.74 18.16 18.53
C ASP A 438 -12.31 19.45 17.92
N ALA A 439 -11.86 19.85 16.73
CA ALA A 439 -12.27 21.09 16.09
C ALA A 439 -13.55 20.91 15.26
N VAL A 440 -14.44 21.90 15.38
CA VAL A 440 -15.63 22.03 14.54
C VAL A 440 -15.68 23.43 13.94
N ARG A 441 -15.92 23.52 12.63
CA ARG A 441 -15.96 24.76 11.85
C ARG A 441 -17.20 24.80 10.99
N TYR A 442 -17.77 25.99 10.79
CA TYR A 442 -19.04 26.20 10.11
C TYR A 442 -18.92 27.28 9.05
N VAL A 443 -19.56 27.06 7.90
CA VAL A 443 -19.66 28.01 6.80
C VAL A 443 -21.10 28.02 6.31
N SER A 444 -21.67 29.21 6.10
CA SER A 444 -22.96 29.35 5.41
C SER A 444 -22.72 29.38 3.91
N ALA A 445 -23.43 28.53 3.17
CA ALA A 445 -23.30 28.39 1.72
C ALA A 445 -24.65 28.65 1.04
N ASP A 446 -24.66 29.54 0.06
CA ASP A 446 -25.85 29.87 -0.74
C ASP A 446 -25.68 29.25 -2.14
N ALA A 447 -26.54 28.28 -2.46
CA ALA A 447 -26.51 27.58 -3.74
C ALA A 447 -27.26 28.33 -4.85
N GLY A 448 -27.95 29.44 -4.53
CA GLY A 448 -28.72 30.22 -5.48
C GLY A 448 -29.74 29.37 -6.26
N LEU A 449 -30.01 29.78 -7.51
CA LEU A 449 -30.92 29.08 -8.42
C LEU A 449 -30.26 27.90 -9.16
N SER A 450 -28.93 27.87 -9.25
CA SER A 450 -28.20 26.77 -9.88
C SER A 450 -28.19 25.51 -9.03
N GLY A 451 -28.42 25.65 -7.72
CA GLY A 451 -28.36 24.55 -6.77
C GLY A 451 -26.93 24.04 -6.54
N ILE A 452 -25.89 24.78 -6.95
CA ILE A 452 -24.48 24.40 -6.80
C ILE A 452 -23.72 25.53 -6.11
N VAL A 453 -22.92 25.16 -5.09
CA VAL A 453 -22.01 26.08 -4.39
C VAL A 453 -20.63 25.45 -4.21
N CYS A 454 -19.59 26.23 -4.52
CA CYS A 454 -18.20 25.86 -4.30
C CYS A 454 -17.68 26.67 -3.10
N THR A 455 -17.18 25.98 -2.07
CA THR A 455 -16.65 26.61 -0.86
C THR A 455 -15.17 26.25 -0.71
N PRO A 456 -14.25 27.23 -0.64
CA PRO A 456 -12.83 26.91 -0.51
C PRO A 456 -12.54 26.26 0.85
N LEU A 457 -11.63 25.29 0.88
CA LEU A 457 -11.25 24.59 2.11
C LEU A 457 -10.63 25.54 3.16
N SER A 458 -10.05 26.64 2.71
CA SER A 458 -9.54 27.72 3.56
C SER A 458 -10.62 28.35 4.45
N ALA A 459 -11.89 28.36 4.04
CA ALA A 459 -13.03 28.85 4.83
C ALA A 459 -13.26 28.03 6.11
N PHE A 460 -12.78 26.78 6.15
CA PHE A 460 -12.82 25.92 7.33
C PHE A 460 -11.53 26.01 8.18
N GLY A 461 -10.61 26.92 7.85
CA GLY A 461 -9.34 27.11 8.57
C GLY A 461 -8.24 26.11 8.20
N LEU A 462 -8.43 25.30 7.16
CA LEU A 462 -7.47 24.26 6.75
C LEU A 462 -6.21 24.80 6.05
N HIS A 463 -6.15 26.11 5.80
CA HIS A 463 -4.99 26.79 5.24
C HIS A 463 -3.87 27.02 6.27
N VAL A 464 -4.16 26.87 7.56
CA VAL A 464 -3.16 27.02 8.62
C VAL A 464 -2.27 25.78 8.64
N PRO A 465 -0.93 25.90 8.62
CA PRO A 465 -0.03 24.76 8.70
C PRO A 465 -0.34 23.84 9.88
N GLY A 466 -0.49 22.55 9.62
CA GLY A 466 -0.80 21.55 10.62
C GLY A 466 -0.64 20.12 10.13
N ASP A 467 -1.08 19.18 10.95
CA ASP A 467 -0.94 17.75 10.66
C ASP A 467 -1.90 17.31 9.54
N PRO A 468 -1.51 16.31 8.73
CA PRO A 468 -2.45 15.49 7.97
C PRO A 468 -3.53 14.92 8.89
N VAL A 469 -4.77 15.30 8.64
CA VAL A 469 -5.92 14.90 9.46
C VAL A 469 -7.06 14.38 8.59
N ARG A 470 -7.84 13.47 9.15
CA ARG A 470 -9.12 13.06 8.59
C ARG A 470 -10.17 14.13 8.87
N VAL A 471 -10.75 14.70 7.81
CA VAL A 471 -11.78 15.73 7.89
C VAL A 471 -13.09 15.19 7.35
N THR A 472 -14.16 15.32 8.14
CA THR A 472 -15.53 15.03 7.70
C THR A 472 -16.26 16.34 7.45
N PHE A 473 -16.68 16.56 6.21
CA PHE A 473 -17.52 17.67 5.79
C PHE A 473 -18.97 17.23 5.71
N GLU A 474 -19.87 18.03 6.24
CA GLU A 474 -21.29 17.73 6.35
C GLU A 474 -22.11 18.92 5.86
N ALA A 475 -23.14 18.68 5.06
CA ALA A 475 -24.21 19.64 4.87
C ALA A 475 -25.33 19.33 5.87
N LEU A 476 -25.70 20.32 6.69
CA LEU A 476 -26.73 20.15 7.72
C LEU A 476 -28.14 20.19 7.12
N ALA A 477 -29.07 19.50 7.78
CA ALA A 477 -30.46 19.43 7.35
C ALA A 477 -31.11 20.82 7.19
N PRO A 478 -32.08 21.00 6.28
CA PRO A 478 -32.75 22.28 6.09
C PRO A 478 -33.47 22.73 7.38
N GLY A 479 -33.34 24.02 7.72
CA GLY A 479 -33.92 24.57 8.95
C GLY A 479 -33.05 24.42 10.20
N ALA A 480 -31.88 23.78 10.11
CA ALA A 480 -30.88 23.66 11.19
C ALA A 480 -30.15 24.97 11.55
N ALA A 481 -30.64 26.13 11.10
CA ALA A 481 -29.95 27.40 11.26
C ALA A 481 -29.75 27.75 12.76
N GLY A 482 -28.49 27.78 13.20
CA GLY A 482 -28.11 28.09 14.58
C GLY A 482 -28.00 26.89 15.53
N ASP A 483 -28.32 25.67 15.08
CA ASP A 483 -28.11 24.45 15.88
C ASP A 483 -26.78 23.77 15.50
N LEU A 484 -25.79 23.92 16.37
CA LEU A 484 -24.44 23.39 16.18
C LEU A 484 -24.39 21.85 16.18
N GLN A 485 -25.39 21.21 16.79
CA GLN A 485 -25.53 19.76 16.88
C GLN A 485 -26.58 19.22 15.90
N ALA A 486 -26.99 19.99 14.91
CA ALA A 486 -27.95 19.49 13.94
C ALA A 486 -27.41 18.29 13.14
N ARG A 487 -28.35 17.49 12.66
CA ARG A 487 -28.12 16.32 11.82
C ARG A 487 -27.46 16.69 10.50
N SER A 488 -26.47 15.89 10.12
CA SER A 488 -25.92 15.87 8.76
C SER A 488 -26.92 15.22 7.80
N GLU A 489 -27.30 15.95 6.76
CA GLU A 489 -28.10 15.43 5.64
C GLU A 489 -27.22 14.58 4.71
N ILE A 490 -26.07 15.12 4.34
CA ILE A 490 -25.05 14.45 3.53
C ILE A 490 -23.66 14.79 4.05
N PHE A 491 -22.71 13.90 3.84
CA PHE A 491 -21.33 14.12 4.24
C PHE A 491 -20.34 13.44 3.27
N VAL A 492 -19.10 13.93 3.32
CA VAL A 492 -17.93 13.36 2.66
C VAL A 492 -16.75 13.42 3.61
N THR A 493 -15.88 12.41 3.57
CA THR A 493 -14.68 12.36 4.41
C THR A 493 -13.42 12.23 3.55
N GLY A 494 -12.38 13.00 3.87
CA GLY A 494 -11.09 12.94 3.18
C GLY A 494 -9.93 13.20 4.13
N TRP A 495 -8.72 12.79 3.76
CA TRP A 495 -7.52 13.23 4.47
C TRP A 495 -7.00 14.52 3.85
N ILE A 496 -6.73 15.53 4.67
CA ILE A 496 -6.24 16.82 4.20
C ILE A 496 -4.94 17.14 4.95
N TRP A 497 -3.90 17.51 4.20
CA TRP A 497 -2.67 18.04 4.78
C TRP A 497 -2.81 19.56 4.96
N GLN A 498 -3.04 19.98 6.20
CA GLN A 498 -3.33 21.37 6.54
C GLN A 498 -2.16 22.31 6.19
N GLY A 499 -2.47 23.41 5.52
CA GLY A 499 -1.52 24.43 5.07
C GLY A 499 -0.55 23.99 3.99
N VAL A 500 -0.76 22.81 3.38
CA VAL A 500 0.00 22.34 2.22
C VAL A 500 -0.83 22.52 0.96
N SER A 501 -0.30 23.28 0.02
CA SER A 501 -0.87 23.47 -1.31
C SER A 501 -0.44 22.38 -2.27
N ALA A 502 -1.18 22.23 -3.38
CA ALA A 502 -0.85 21.29 -4.43
C ALA A 502 0.53 21.62 -5.04
N PRO A 503 1.52 20.72 -4.99
CA PRO A 503 2.82 21.01 -5.55
C PRO A 503 2.78 20.93 -7.09
N SER A 504 3.34 21.95 -7.75
CA SER A 504 3.51 21.97 -9.21
C SER A 504 4.62 21.03 -9.69
N THR A 505 5.56 20.70 -8.80
CA THR A 505 6.67 19.73 -8.98
C THR A 505 6.63 18.70 -7.84
N GLU A 506 7.76 18.04 -7.52
CA GLU A 506 7.83 17.20 -6.33
C GLU A 506 7.59 17.99 -5.05
N LEU A 507 6.98 17.34 -4.05
CA LEU A 507 6.72 17.94 -2.74
C LEU A 507 8.04 18.41 -2.11
N CYS A 508 8.14 19.70 -1.80
CA CYS A 508 9.36 20.32 -1.30
C CYS A 508 9.06 21.36 -0.23
N ASP A 509 9.89 21.38 0.80
CA ASP A 509 9.95 22.41 1.85
C ASP A 509 8.64 22.63 2.62
N VAL A 510 7.84 21.58 2.76
CA VAL A 510 6.58 21.65 3.54
C VAL A 510 6.86 21.38 5.03
N PRO A 511 6.05 21.93 5.96
CA PRO A 511 6.27 21.70 7.39
C PRO A 511 6.23 20.22 7.78
N VAL A 512 7.14 19.80 8.67
CA VAL A 512 7.10 18.43 9.23
C VAL A 512 5.85 18.28 10.11
N PRO A 513 4.97 17.30 9.83
CA PRO A 513 3.79 17.12 10.66
C PRO A 513 4.16 16.48 12.00
N GLY A 514 3.49 16.91 13.07
CA GLY A 514 3.67 16.41 14.43
C GLY A 514 3.30 14.94 14.60
N ASN A 515 2.39 14.43 13.76
CA ASN A 515 1.97 13.03 13.75
C ASN A 515 2.78 12.13 12.80
N ILE A 516 3.94 12.57 12.30
CA ILE A 516 4.80 11.76 11.43
C ILE A 516 5.31 10.49 12.14
N ASP A 517 5.22 9.35 11.46
CA ASP A 517 5.93 8.13 11.80
C ASP A 517 7.15 7.99 10.88
N ARG A 518 8.33 8.29 11.43
CA ARG A 518 9.60 8.27 10.67
C ARG A 518 10.01 6.89 10.21
N ALA A 519 9.68 5.86 10.96
CA ALA A 519 10.04 4.48 10.63
C ALA A 519 9.15 3.95 9.48
N ARG A 520 7.94 4.50 9.37
CA ARG A 520 6.95 4.19 8.33
C ARG A 520 7.03 5.11 7.12
N SER A 521 7.88 6.13 7.19
CA SER A 521 8.17 7.04 6.08
C SER A 521 9.38 6.56 5.28
N ALA A 522 9.47 6.90 3.99
CA ALA A 522 10.63 6.63 3.14
C ALA A 522 10.76 7.60 1.98
N GLY A 523 11.98 7.76 1.48
CA GLY A 523 12.29 8.68 0.39
C GLY A 523 11.99 10.15 0.72
N LEU A 524 12.01 10.49 2.01
CA LEU A 524 11.79 11.84 2.52
C LEU A 524 13.06 12.34 3.22
N LYS A 525 13.39 13.61 2.97
CA LYS A 525 14.46 14.34 3.62
C LYS A 525 13.85 15.33 4.60
N ILE A 526 14.30 15.30 5.85
CA ILE A 526 13.90 16.27 6.88
C ILE A 526 15.09 17.19 7.18
N LEU A 527 14.94 18.48 6.91
CA LEU A 527 15.93 19.52 7.22
C LEU A 527 15.21 20.75 7.77
N ASP A 528 15.75 21.35 8.83
CA ASP A 528 15.27 22.63 9.39
C ASP A 528 13.74 22.67 9.65
N GLY A 529 13.18 21.56 10.14
CA GLY A 529 11.73 21.44 10.42
C GLY A 529 10.85 21.33 9.17
N LYS A 530 11.45 21.14 8.00
CA LYS A 530 10.76 20.94 6.72
C LYS A 530 11.01 19.55 6.16
N ILE A 531 10.04 19.06 5.39
CA ILE A 531 10.08 17.78 4.71
C ILE A 531 9.99 17.99 3.20
N SER A 532 10.85 17.28 2.48
CA SER A 532 10.92 17.28 1.02
C SER A 532 11.10 15.84 0.54
N ILE A 533 10.64 15.53 -0.67
CA ILE A 533 11.01 14.27 -1.32
C ILE A 533 12.52 14.28 -1.55
N ASP A 534 13.21 13.21 -1.14
CA ASP A 534 14.65 13.08 -1.35
C ASP A 534 14.92 12.55 -2.78
N PRO A 535 15.46 13.37 -3.70
CA PRO A 535 15.73 12.95 -5.06
C PRO A 535 16.82 11.87 -5.14
N ARG A 536 17.61 11.68 -4.08
CA ARG A 536 18.66 10.65 -4.00
C ARG A 536 18.16 9.35 -3.37
N SER A 537 16.89 9.30 -2.97
CA SER A 537 16.28 8.10 -2.40
C SER A 537 16.26 6.96 -3.41
N GLU A 538 16.62 5.76 -2.96
CA GLU A 538 16.47 4.52 -3.73
C GLU A 538 15.02 4.04 -3.79
N ALA A 539 14.14 4.56 -2.92
CA ALA A 539 12.72 4.28 -2.99
C ALA A 539 12.10 4.95 -4.23
N GLU A 540 11.54 4.14 -5.13
CA GLU A 540 10.87 4.62 -6.35
C GLU A 540 9.73 5.61 -6.04
N THR A 541 9.02 5.42 -4.93
CA THR A 541 7.92 6.30 -4.50
C THR A 541 8.13 6.67 -3.04
N ALA A 542 8.16 7.97 -2.77
CA ALA A 542 8.25 8.47 -1.41
C ALA A 542 6.98 8.16 -0.63
N ILE A 543 7.12 7.87 0.67
CA ILE A 543 6.03 7.48 1.56
C ILE A 543 6.05 8.37 2.78
N LEU A 544 4.91 8.97 3.08
CA LEU A 544 4.64 9.65 4.33
C LEU A 544 3.89 8.71 5.27
N GLY A 545 4.59 8.24 6.30
CA GLY A 545 4.00 7.52 7.42
C GLY A 545 3.41 8.50 8.43
N ILE A 546 2.14 8.34 8.83
CA ILE A 546 1.52 9.13 9.92
C ILE A 546 0.81 8.23 10.94
N ARG A 547 0.71 8.71 12.18
CA ARG A 547 -0.07 8.07 13.25
C ARG A 547 -1.43 8.76 13.42
N ASP A 548 -2.48 7.97 13.50
CA ASP A 548 -3.85 8.40 13.72
C ASP A 548 -4.61 7.42 14.62
N GLY A 549 -5.00 7.87 15.81
CA GLY A 549 -5.81 7.07 16.74
C GLY A 549 -5.24 5.67 17.06
N GLY A 550 -3.92 5.54 17.10
CA GLY A 550 -3.23 4.25 17.31
C GLY A 550 -3.00 3.42 16.04
N THR A 551 -3.52 3.85 14.88
CA THR A 551 -3.25 3.25 13.57
C THR A 551 -2.15 4.02 12.83
N THR A 552 -1.33 3.31 12.06
CA THR A 552 -0.35 3.95 11.15
C THR A 552 -0.89 3.94 9.73
N ARG A 553 -0.75 5.05 9.01
CA ARG A 553 -1.08 5.19 7.58
C ARG A 553 0.19 5.47 6.79
N GLU A 554 0.34 4.84 5.62
CA GLU A 554 1.49 5.01 4.74
C GLU A 554 1.03 5.62 3.40
N PHE A 555 1.01 6.95 3.33
CA PHE A 555 0.62 7.65 2.10
C PHE A 555 1.79 7.65 1.11
N ARG A 556 1.65 6.91 0.01
CA ARG A 556 2.54 6.98 -1.15
C ARG A 556 2.34 8.32 -1.84
N LEU A 557 3.34 9.19 -1.77
CA LEU A 557 3.27 10.53 -2.33
C LEU A 557 3.25 10.47 -3.86
N THR A 558 2.44 11.34 -4.46
CA THR A 558 2.32 11.46 -5.91
C THR A 558 3.65 11.92 -6.49
N ALA A 559 4.32 11.06 -7.24
CA ALA A 559 5.59 11.40 -7.87
C ALA A 559 5.36 12.27 -9.11
N ARG A 560 5.71 13.55 -9.00
CA ARG A 560 5.51 14.59 -10.03
C ARG A 560 6.79 14.94 -10.80
N GLY A 561 7.93 14.44 -10.35
CA GLY A 561 9.25 14.63 -10.95
C GLY A 561 9.64 13.52 -11.92
N GLU A 562 10.85 13.68 -12.47
CA GLU A 562 11.44 12.77 -13.43
C GLU A 562 11.86 11.46 -12.77
N LYS A 563 11.64 10.37 -13.50
CA LYS A 563 12.02 9.04 -13.05
C LYS A 563 12.78 8.31 -14.13
N LEU A 564 13.89 7.70 -13.73
CA LEU A 564 14.71 6.86 -14.58
C LEU A 564 14.66 5.43 -14.05
N TRP A 565 14.44 4.47 -14.93
CA TRP A 565 14.55 3.05 -14.62
C TRP A 565 15.58 2.40 -15.54
N HIS A 566 16.31 1.44 -14.99
CA HIS A 566 17.19 0.54 -15.71
C HIS A 566 16.46 -0.78 -15.98
N TYR A 567 16.20 -1.06 -17.25
CA TYR A 567 15.54 -2.28 -17.71
C TYR A 567 16.59 -3.31 -18.11
N ARG A 568 16.69 -4.37 -17.31
CA ARG A 568 17.67 -5.44 -17.48
C ARG A 568 17.09 -6.54 -18.34
N VAL A 569 17.35 -6.47 -19.64
CA VAL A 569 16.66 -7.29 -20.65
C VAL A 569 16.88 -8.78 -20.42
N GLY A 570 18.11 -9.18 -20.07
CA GLY A 570 18.47 -10.59 -19.89
C GLY A 570 17.72 -11.31 -18.76
N ILE A 571 17.22 -10.57 -17.77
CA ILE A 571 16.49 -11.13 -16.61
C ILE A 571 15.03 -10.65 -16.52
N GLY A 572 14.59 -9.79 -17.45
CA GLY A 572 13.23 -9.24 -17.48
C GLY A 572 12.89 -8.36 -16.27
N ASP A 573 13.89 -7.69 -15.68
CA ASP A 573 13.75 -6.90 -14.45
C ASP A 573 13.83 -5.39 -14.73
N ARG A 574 13.21 -4.59 -13.86
CA ARG A 574 13.22 -3.12 -13.93
C ARG A 574 13.59 -2.52 -12.58
N VAL A 575 14.68 -1.76 -12.54
CA VAL A 575 15.22 -1.16 -11.32
C VAL A 575 15.11 0.36 -11.38
N PHE A 576 14.60 1.01 -10.35
CA PHE A 576 14.60 2.46 -10.25
C PHE A 576 16.04 2.99 -10.06
N VAL A 577 16.39 4.07 -10.77
CA VAL A 577 17.68 4.73 -10.66
C VAL A 577 17.49 6.07 -9.93
N PRO A 578 18.08 6.25 -8.73
CA PRO A 578 17.98 7.50 -8.00
C PRO A 578 18.66 8.63 -8.78
N MET A 579 18.25 9.88 -8.54
CA MET A 579 18.83 11.03 -9.23
C MET A 579 20.33 11.18 -8.89
N ASN A 580 21.16 11.43 -9.90
CA ASN A 580 22.62 11.34 -9.86
C ASN A 580 23.16 9.93 -9.57
N GLY A 581 22.33 8.90 -9.70
CA GLY A 581 22.73 7.50 -9.54
C GLY A 581 23.80 7.10 -10.56
N ARG A 582 24.61 6.10 -10.20
CA ARG A 582 25.58 5.48 -11.12
C ARG A 582 25.00 4.21 -11.70
N ILE A 583 24.99 4.11 -13.02
CA ILE A 583 24.59 2.92 -13.76
C ILE A 583 25.88 2.25 -14.25
N LEU A 584 26.16 1.07 -13.73
CA LEU A 584 27.28 0.23 -14.19
C LEU A 584 26.77 -0.69 -15.30
N LEU A 585 27.34 -0.57 -16.49
CA LEU A 585 27.07 -1.47 -17.61
C LEU A 585 28.33 -2.28 -17.95
N GLY A 586 28.25 -3.60 -17.74
CA GLY A 586 29.22 -4.60 -18.20
C GLY A 586 28.65 -5.50 -19.29
N HIS A 587 29.31 -6.63 -19.55
CA HIS A 587 28.93 -7.61 -20.57
C HIS A 587 27.46 -8.05 -20.47
N ASN A 588 27.01 -8.42 -19.26
CA ASN A 588 25.65 -8.91 -19.03
C ASN A 588 24.57 -7.84 -19.25
N GLY A 589 24.93 -6.55 -19.16
CA GLY A 589 24.01 -5.43 -19.31
C GLY A 589 24.14 -4.69 -20.65
N ARG A 590 24.87 -5.25 -21.63
CA ARG A 590 25.11 -4.58 -22.93
C ARG A 590 23.82 -4.30 -23.73
N HIS A 591 22.80 -5.12 -23.50
CA HIS A 591 21.50 -5.03 -24.17
C HIS A 591 20.45 -4.37 -23.28
N ASP A 592 20.85 -3.90 -22.09
CA ASP A 592 19.93 -3.25 -21.18
C ASP A 592 19.53 -1.88 -21.72
N THR A 593 18.29 -1.49 -21.42
CA THR A 593 17.73 -0.22 -21.85
C THR A 593 17.38 0.63 -20.64
N LEU A 594 17.21 1.94 -20.85
CA LEU A 594 16.74 2.82 -19.79
C LEU A 594 15.38 3.39 -20.16
N LEU A 595 14.45 3.42 -19.22
CA LEU A 595 13.17 4.08 -19.39
C LEU A 595 13.20 5.40 -18.62
N LEU A 596 12.95 6.52 -19.29
CA LEU A 596 12.86 7.83 -18.68
C LEU A 596 11.43 8.37 -18.78
N ARG A 597 10.86 8.75 -17.64
CA ARG A 597 9.61 9.50 -17.56
C ARG A 597 9.90 10.96 -17.23
N SER A 598 9.35 11.88 -18.02
CA SER A 598 9.41 13.32 -17.79
C SER A 598 8.07 13.97 -18.17
N SER A 599 7.64 14.95 -17.38
CA SER A 599 6.48 15.81 -17.65
C SER A 599 6.86 17.05 -18.47
N ASP A 600 8.16 17.35 -18.59
CA ASP A 600 8.67 18.54 -19.28
C ASP A 600 8.77 18.31 -20.79
N LYS A 601 7.79 18.86 -21.52
CA LYS A 601 7.67 18.78 -22.98
C LYS A 601 8.72 19.62 -23.72
N ASP A 602 9.37 20.55 -23.02
CA ASP A 602 10.32 21.51 -23.59
C ASP A 602 11.77 21.15 -23.29
N ALA A 603 12.03 20.17 -22.41
CA ALA A 603 13.37 19.73 -22.08
C ALA A 603 14.05 18.96 -23.22
N ASP A 604 15.34 19.22 -23.42
CA ASP A 604 16.22 18.37 -24.23
C ASP A 604 16.82 17.26 -23.37
N LEU A 605 17.02 16.08 -23.94
CA LEU A 605 17.69 14.97 -23.28
C LEU A 605 19.12 14.81 -23.79
N PHE A 606 20.08 14.85 -22.86
CA PHE A 606 21.46 14.47 -23.08
C PHE A 606 21.64 13.00 -22.72
N VAL A 607 22.15 12.21 -23.65
CA VAL A 607 22.59 10.83 -23.44
C VAL A 607 24.03 10.73 -23.93
N LEU A 608 24.99 10.66 -23.00
CA LEU A 608 26.42 10.52 -23.33
C LEU A 608 26.91 11.58 -24.33
N GLY A 609 26.50 12.83 -24.10
CA GLY A 609 26.82 13.99 -24.95
C GLY A 609 25.94 14.14 -26.20
N ASN A 610 25.16 13.12 -26.59
CA ASN A 610 24.20 13.24 -27.69
C ASN A 610 22.92 13.94 -27.22
N VAL A 611 22.47 14.94 -27.98
CA VAL A 611 21.28 15.72 -27.63
C VAL A 611 20.07 15.26 -28.45
N LEU A 612 19.05 14.75 -27.76
CA LEU A 612 17.72 14.59 -28.31
C LEU A 612 16.91 15.84 -27.98
N GLN A 613 16.55 16.61 -29.00
CA GLN A 613 15.77 17.83 -28.86
C GLN A 613 14.32 17.49 -28.52
N ARG A 614 13.80 18.06 -27.41
CA ARG A 614 12.39 17.96 -26.98
C ARG A 614 11.74 16.57 -27.15
N PRO A 615 12.34 15.48 -26.63
CA PRO A 615 11.85 14.14 -26.93
C PRO A 615 10.50 13.84 -26.27
N PHE A 616 10.04 14.64 -25.30
CA PHE A 616 8.76 14.46 -24.59
C PHE A 616 7.61 15.27 -25.21
N LEU A 617 7.80 15.85 -26.39
CA LEU A 617 6.71 16.50 -27.12
C LEU A 617 5.71 15.42 -27.60
N GLY A 618 4.56 15.33 -26.94
CA GLY A 618 3.49 14.37 -27.27
C GLY A 618 3.60 12.99 -26.58
N ARG A 619 4.57 12.79 -25.68
CA ARG A 619 4.72 11.57 -24.87
C ARG A 619 5.38 11.87 -23.53
N GLN A 620 5.06 11.12 -22.48
CA GLN A 620 5.64 11.32 -21.14
C GLN A 620 6.77 10.35 -20.81
N GLN A 621 6.99 9.34 -21.65
CA GLN A 621 8.00 8.31 -21.47
C GLN A 621 8.82 8.16 -22.74
N LEU A 622 10.11 7.88 -22.54
CA LEU A 622 11.07 7.62 -23.60
C LEU A 622 11.96 6.45 -23.18
N GLU A 623 12.03 5.44 -24.03
CA GLU A 623 13.06 4.41 -23.92
C GLU A 623 14.36 4.90 -24.59
N ILE A 624 15.46 4.77 -23.85
CA ILE A 624 16.82 4.96 -24.32
C ILE A 624 17.35 3.56 -24.61
N GLY A 625 17.35 3.20 -25.89
CA GLY A 625 17.83 1.90 -26.35
C GLY A 625 19.33 1.73 -26.14
N ALA A 626 19.77 0.47 -26.11
CA ALA A 626 21.16 0.08 -25.89
C ALA A 626 22.12 0.77 -26.88
N GLU A 627 21.67 1.03 -28.11
CA GLU A 627 22.45 1.70 -29.16
C GLU A 627 22.84 3.14 -28.79
N LYS A 628 22.03 3.81 -27.96
CA LYS A 628 22.32 5.18 -27.49
C LYS A 628 23.15 5.21 -26.21
N LEU A 629 23.29 4.05 -25.56
CA LEU A 629 24.11 3.86 -24.37
C LEU A 629 25.52 3.39 -24.74
N GLU A 630 25.80 3.10 -26.02
CA GLU A 630 27.13 2.80 -26.51
C GLU A 630 28.08 3.99 -26.33
N ALA A 631 29.36 3.69 -26.09
CA ALA A 631 30.38 4.70 -25.82
C ALA A 631 30.48 5.68 -26.99
N ASN A 632 30.58 6.97 -26.67
CA ASN A 632 30.65 8.07 -27.62
C ASN A 632 32.02 8.73 -27.48
N ASP A 633 32.62 9.22 -28.57
CA ASP A 633 33.99 9.79 -28.60
C ASP A 633 34.19 11.01 -27.67
N ASN A 634 33.11 11.57 -27.13
CA ASN A 634 33.07 12.82 -26.37
C ASN A 634 33.34 12.68 -24.85
N ASN A 635 33.60 11.48 -24.32
CA ASN A 635 33.87 11.22 -22.88
C ASN A 635 32.77 11.71 -21.89
N ASP A 636 31.57 12.04 -22.35
CA ASP A 636 30.46 12.43 -21.48
C ASP A 636 29.74 11.18 -20.95
N ASP A 637 29.66 11.05 -19.63
CA ASP A 637 29.05 9.92 -18.92
C ASP A 637 27.60 10.21 -18.50
N ARG A 638 27.07 11.40 -18.79
CA ARG A 638 25.82 11.86 -18.19
C ARG A 638 24.59 11.45 -18.99
N ILE A 639 23.53 11.13 -18.25
CA ILE A 639 22.15 11.16 -18.71
C ILE A 639 21.50 12.34 -17.99
N ALA A 640 21.08 13.37 -18.72
CA ALA A 640 20.64 14.62 -18.13
C ALA A 640 19.54 15.29 -18.95
N LEU A 641 18.70 16.08 -18.29
CA LEU A 641 17.74 16.96 -18.96
C LEU A 641 18.25 18.39 -18.94
N ARG A 642 18.25 19.04 -20.11
CA ARG A 642 18.43 20.49 -20.22
C ARG A 642 17.07 21.13 -20.38
N ARG A 643 16.70 21.92 -19.37
CA ARG A 643 15.47 22.68 -19.31
C ARG A 643 15.49 23.85 -20.28
N ARG A 644 14.31 24.43 -20.53
CA ARG A 644 14.14 25.62 -21.36
C ARG A 644 14.93 26.84 -20.85
N ASP A 645 15.12 26.94 -19.53
CA ASP A 645 15.91 28.00 -18.89
C ASP A 645 17.44 27.76 -18.96
N GLY A 646 17.87 26.64 -19.55
CA GLY A 646 19.27 26.23 -19.68
C GLY A 646 19.81 25.41 -18.50
N LYS A 647 19.03 25.21 -17.43
CA LYS A 647 19.43 24.36 -16.29
C LYS A 647 19.62 22.92 -16.74
N ILE A 648 20.71 22.29 -16.30
CA ILE A 648 21.00 20.87 -16.57
C ILE A 648 20.78 20.06 -15.29
N ASP A 649 19.78 19.20 -15.32
CA ASP A 649 19.47 18.25 -14.25
C ASP A 649 20.07 16.88 -14.62
N VAL A 650 21.14 16.46 -13.93
CA VAL A 650 21.76 15.15 -14.15
C VAL A 650 20.92 14.07 -13.48
N LEU A 651 20.39 13.16 -14.29
CA LEU A 651 19.55 12.05 -13.84
C LEU A 651 20.42 10.87 -13.38
N ALA A 652 21.41 10.49 -14.19
CA ALA A 652 22.34 9.42 -13.86
C ALA A 652 23.68 9.63 -14.57
N ARG A 653 24.69 8.91 -14.08
CA ARG A 653 26.00 8.77 -14.72
C ARG A 653 26.23 7.32 -15.09
N LEU A 654 26.60 7.08 -16.33
CA LEU A 654 26.83 5.76 -16.88
C LEU A 654 28.33 5.46 -16.83
N GLN A 655 28.68 4.44 -16.07
CA GLN A 655 30.04 3.93 -16.00
C GLN A 655 30.09 2.59 -16.73
N ARG A 656 30.76 2.57 -17.88
CA ARG A 656 31.13 1.31 -18.53
C ARG A 656 32.36 0.76 -17.85
N VAL A 657 32.33 -0.52 -17.54
CA VAL A 657 33.48 -1.24 -16.99
C VAL A 657 34.13 -2.03 -18.11
N ASN A 658 35.46 -2.12 -18.09
CA ASN A 658 36.24 -2.83 -19.09
C ASN A 658 36.26 -4.34 -18.75
N ASP A 659 35.11 -5.01 -18.84
CA ASP A 659 34.96 -6.43 -18.55
C ASP A 659 35.01 -7.29 -19.84
N PRO A 660 35.27 -8.62 -19.75
CA PRO A 660 35.30 -9.46 -20.93
C PRO A 660 33.95 -9.49 -21.65
N THR A 661 33.96 -9.25 -22.96
CA THR A 661 32.77 -9.34 -23.86
C THR A 661 32.16 -10.73 -23.98
N SER A 662 32.82 -11.74 -23.42
CA SER A 662 32.30 -13.08 -23.17
C SER A 662 33.18 -13.72 -22.11
N ILE A 663 32.60 -14.48 -21.18
CA ILE A 663 33.33 -15.30 -20.22
C ILE A 663 32.51 -16.54 -19.87
N SER A 664 33.16 -17.70 -19.80
CA SER A 664 32.53 -18.96 -19.37
C SER A 664 33.57 -19.91 -18.78
N VAL A 665 33.15 -20.72 -17.83
CA VAL A 665 33.97 -21.78 -17.24
C VAL A 665 33.27 -23.13 -17.42
N ASP A 666 34.04 -24.14 -17.83
CA ASP A 666 33.60 -25.53 -17.94
C ASP A 666 34.52 -26.40 -17.08
N ASP A 667 33.92 -27.09 -16.11
CA ASP A 667 34.64 -27.93 -15.15
C ASP A 667 34.60 -29.40 -15.57
N GLN A 668 35.64 -29.87 -16.26
CA GLN A 668 35.72 -31.23 -16.77
C GLN A 668 36.49 -32.15 -15.80
N PRO A 669 36.33 -33.48 -15.84
CA PRO A 669 36.99 -34.39 -14.91
C PRO A 669 38.52 -34.26 -14.84
N GLY A 670 39.18 -33.93 -15.96
CA GLY A 670 40.64 -33.82 -16.06
C GLY A 670 41.20 -32.41 -16.23
N GLU A 671 40.36 -31.41 -16.52
CA GLU A 671 40.79 -30.01 -16.69
C GLU A 671 39.67 -29.02 -16.37
N VAL A 672 40.05 -27.80 -16.03
CA VAL A 672 39.14 -26.64 -15.94
C VAL A 672 39.41 -25.76 -17.15
N VAL A 673 38.37 -25.41 -17.91
CA VAL A 673 38.49 -24.60 -19.12
C VAL A 673 37.80 -23.26 -18.91
N LEU A 674 38.57 -22.17 -18.87
CA LEU A 674 38.07 -20.81 -18.87
C LEU A 674 38.18 -20.23 -20.28
N ARG A 675 37.06 -19.78 -20.85
CA ARG A 675 37.02 -19.09 -22.14
C ARG A 675 36.59 -17.65 -21.92
N LEU A 676 37.28 -16.70 -22.53
CA LEU A 676 36.92 -15.30 -22.44
C LEU A 676 37.32 -14.51 -23.69
N ILE A 677 36.62 -13.42 -23.96
CA ILE A 677 36.96 -12.47 -25.04
C ILE A 677 37.16 -11.10 -24.39
N PRO A 678 38.39 -10.59 -24.24
CA PRO A 678 38.63 -9.30 -23.62
C PRO A 678 38.04 -8.15 -24.47
N GLN A 679 37.65 -7.04 -23.84
CA GLN A 679 37.07 -5.89 -24.56
C GLN A 679 38.13 -5.02 -25.27
N SER A 680 39.33 -4.92 -24.70
CA SER A 680 40.46 -4.19 -25.30
C SER A 680 41.47 -5.16 -25.94
N ARG A 681 42.39 -4.66 -26.77
CA ARG A 681 43.50 -5.48 -27.28
C ARG A 681 44.54 -5.68 -26.19
N PHE A 682 45.01 -6.92 -26.04
CA PHE A 682 46.05 -7.29 -25.06
C PHE A 682 47.15 -8.10 -25.74
N ASP A 683 48.38 -7.95 -25.27
CA ASP A 683 49.55 -8.63 -25.85
C ASP A 683 50.13 -9.73 -24.94
N ALA A 684 49.65 -9.89 -23.71
CA ALA A 684 50.02 -10.97 -22.81
C ALA A 684 48.96 -11.25 -21.73
N LEU A 685 49.02 -12.45 -21.15
CA LEU A 685 48.22 -12.92 -20.01
C LEU A 685 49.15 -13.48 -18.94
N MET A 686 48.97 -13.07 -17.69
CA MET A 686 49.64 -13.63 -16.50
C MET A 686 48.63 -14.40 -15.66
N ILE A 687 49.09 -15.51 -15.08
CA ILE A 687 48.31 -16.42 -14.27
C ILE A 687 49.06 -16.69 -12.97
N ARG A 688 48.40 -16.48 -11.84
CA ARG A 688 48.90 -16.87 -10.52
C ARG A 688 48.00 -17.95 -9.92
N ILE A 689 48.60 -19.07 -9.52
CA ILE A 689 47.92 -20.20 -8.88
C ILE A 689 48.39 -20.30 -7.44
N ASP A 690 47.48 -19.99 -6.51
CA ASP A 690 47.69 -20.10 -5.07
C ASP A 690 47.03 -21.40 -4.57
N ASP A 691 47.76 -22.27 -3.89
CA ASP A 691 47.23 -23.51 -3.33
C ASP A 691 46.92 -23.42 -1.83
N ALA A 692 46.04 -24.32 -1.35
CA ALA A 692 45.62 -24.36 0.04
C ALA A 692 46.75 -24.76 1.02
N LEU A 693 47.86 -25.33 0.53
CA LEU A 693 49.03 -25.72 1.32
C LEU A 693 50.12 -24.64 1.37
N GLY A 694 49.94 -23.53 0.66
CA GLY A 694 50.79 -22.33 0.72
C GLY A 694 51.74 -22.16 -0.45
N GLY A 695 51.71 -23.06 -1.43
CA GLY A 695 52.39 -22.86 -2.69
C GLY A 695 51.74 -21.74 -3.49
N SER A 696 52.56 -20.90 -4.10
CA SER A 696 52.13 -19.91 -5.09
C SER A 696 53.03 -20.05 -6.31
N ARG A 697 52.41 -20.10 -7.49
CA ARG A 697 53.10 -20.25 -8.78
C ARG A 697 52.56 -19.20 -9.73
N GLU A 698 53.45 -18.41 -10.30
CA GLU A 698 53.10 -17.34 -11.23
C GLU A 698 53.85 -17.53 -12.55
N GLY A 699 53.21 -17.15 -13.65
CA GLY A 699 53.82 -17.15 -14.96
C GLY A 699 52.92 -16.50 -15.99
N ALA A 700 53.47 -16.17 -17.14
CA ALA A 700 52.77 -15.45 -18.19
C ALA A 700 53.01 -16.04 -19.58
N VAL A 701 52.18 -15.63 -20.52
CA VAL A 701 52.29 -15.93 -21.95
C VAL A 701 52.10 -14.65 -22.75
N ALA A 702 52.99 -14.41 -23.70
CA ALA A 702 52.84 -13.34 -24.68
C ALA A 702 52.04 -13.84 -25.89
N PHE A 703 51.12 -13.01 -26.36
CA PHE A 703 50.40 -13.13 -27.63
C PHE A 703 51.06 -12.28 -28.73
N GLY A 704 51.82 -11.24 -28.35
CA GLY A 704 52.53 -10.34 -29.25
C GLY A 704 54.06 -10.51 -29.24
N TYR A 705 54.78 -9.54 -29.80
CA TYR A 705 56.25 -9.55 -29.94
C TYR A 705 57.01 -9.19 -28.66
N VAL A 706 56.33 -8.63 -27.65
CA VAL A 706 56.97 -8.22 -26.39
C VAL A 706 57.04 -9.43 -25.45
N PRO A 707 58.24 -9.85 -25.03
CA PRO A 707 58.40 -11.04 -24.19
C PRO A 707 57.78 -10.84 -22.79
N VAL A 708 57.64 -11.95 -22.08
CA VAL A 708 57.22 -12.02 -20.68
C VAL A 708 58.34 -12.64 -19.84
N ASP A 709 58.44 -12.24 -18.58
CA ASP A 709 59.60 -12.57 -17.73
C ASP A 709 59.63 -14.02 -17.24
N ALA A 710 58.46 -14.62 -17.03
CA ALA A 710 58.32 -15.98 -16.53
C ALA A 710 57.35 -16.80 -17.41
N PRO A 711 57.67 -18.05 -17.78
CA PRO A 711 56.78 -18.91 -18.55
C PRO A 711 55.59 -19.38 -17.70
N LEU A 712 54.51 -19.82 -18.36
CA LEU A 712 53.32 -20.34 -17.69
C LEU A 712 53.64 -21.50 -16.72
N PRO A 713 52.93 -21.58 -15.58
CA PRO A 713 53.07 -22.70 -14.66
C PRO A 713 52.78 -24.06 -15.32
N HIS A 714 53.49 -25.11 -14.90
CA HIS A 714 53.25 -26.47 -15.40
C HIS A 714 51.78 -26.90 -15.23
N GLY A 715 51.18 -27.40 -16.31
CA GLY A 715 49.78 -27.85 -16.33
C GLY A 715 48.79 -26.79 -16.80
N VAL A 716 49.26 -25.57 -17.11
CA VAL A 716 48.45 -24.51 -17.71
C VAL A 716 48.72 -24.43 -19.21
N ARG A 717 47.67 -24.34 -20.02
CA ARG A 717 47.76 -24.09 -21.47
C ARG A 717 46.86 -22.92 -21.83
N VAL A 718 47.37 -22.00 -22.64
CA VAL A 718 46.62 -20.84 -23.12
C VAL A 718 46.64 -20.86 -24.64
N LEU A 719 45.46 -20.69 -25.24
CA LEU A 719 45.27 -20.54 -26.67
C LEU A 719 44.60 -19.18 -26.91
N ALA A 720 45.20 -18.34 -27.74
CA ALA A 720 44.61 -17.08 -28.18
C ALA A 720 44.27 -17.19 -29.67
N ASP A 721 43.04 -16.84 -30.02
CA ASP A 721 42.57 -16.69 -31.38
C ASP A 721 42.74 -15.22 -31.79
N VAL A 722 43.55 -15.00 -32.83
CA VAL A 722 43.92 -13.65 -33.29
C VAL A 722 42.76 -12.98 -34.03
N ASP A 723 41.89 -13.75 -34.68
CA ASP A 723 40.78 -13.23 -35.50
C ASP A 723 39.59 -12.83 -34.63
N THR A 724 39.29 -13.63 -33.60
CA THR A 724 38.17 -13.38 -32.69
C THR A 724 38.57 -12.66 -31.40
N GLY A 725 39.87 -12.58 -31.09
CA GLY A 725 40.38 -12.08 -29.82
C GLY A 725 40.08 -13.01 -28.63
N ALA A 726 39.58 -14.22 -28.87
CA ALA A 726 39.20 -15.16 -27.83
C ALA A 726 40.42 -15.81 -27.17
N ILE A 727 40.41 -15.88 -25.84
CA ILE A 727 41.43 -16.53 -25.02
C ILE A 727 40.79 -17.75 -24.36
N THR A 728 41.37 -18.93 -24.59
CA THR A 728 41.00 -20.18 -23.92
C THR A 728 42.14 -20.63 -23.02
N ILE A 729 41.85 -20.74 -21.73
CA ILE A 729 42.81 -21.11 -20.68
C ILE A 729 42.38 -22.48 -20.13
N ARG A 730 43.28 -23.46 -20.18
CA ARG A 730 43.07 -24.81 -19.67
C ARG A 730 44.00 -25.10 -18.50
N LEU A 731 43.44 -25.51 -17.37
CA LEU A 731 44.18 -25.92 -16.18
C LEU A 731 43.98 -27.41 -15.96
N ALA A 732 45.04 -28.19 -16.10
CA ALA A 732 44.99 -29.64 -15.86
C ALA A 732 44.76 -29.95 -14.38
N LYS A 733 43.77 -30.79 -14.08
CA LYS A 733 43.57 -31.42 -12.77
C LYS A 733 44.48 -32.63 -12.70
N ARG A 734 45.52 -32.58 -11.89
CA ARG A 734 46.45 -33.71 -11.72
C ARG A 734 46.15 -34.43 -10.42
N ASP A 735 46.32 -35.74 -10.41
CA ASP A 735 46.20 -36.52 -9.18
C ASP A 735 47.22 -36.03 -8.16
N GLY A 736 46.74 -35.74 -6.94
CA GLY A 736 47.57 -35.28 -5.83
C GLY A 736 47.87 -33.77 -5.79
N THR A 737 47.43 -32.96 -6.76
CA THR A 737 47.58 -31.50 -6.62
C THR A 737 46.65 -30.95 -5.55
N PRO A 738 47.12 -30.07 -4.64
CA PRO A 738 46.27 -29.46 -3.63
C PRO A 738 45.20 -28.56 -4.26
N PRO A 739 44.07 -28.35 -3.56
CA PRO A 739 43.04 -27.40 -3.98
C PRO A 739 43.64 -26.01 -4.18
N SER A 740 43.37 -25.38 -5.32
CA SER A 740 44.02 -24.12 -5.69
C SER A 740 43.05 -23.12 -6.30
N ARG A 741 43.36 -21.83 -6.13
CA ARG A 741 42.71 -20.71 -6.81
C ARG A 741 43.66 -20.14 -7.87
N ALA A 742 43.18 -20.02 -9.10
CA ALA A 742 43.87 -19.31 -10.17
C ALA A 742 43.29 -17.91 -10.37
N LEU A 743 44.16 -16.91 -10.47
CA LEU A 743 43.86 -15.51 -10.75
C LEU A 743 44.53 -15.09 -12.06
N PHE A 744 43.94 -14.12 -12.75
CA PHE A 744 44.33 -13.72 -14.11
C PHE A 744 44.62 -12.22 -14.19
N TRP A 745 45.65 -11.84 -14.95
CA TRP A 745 45.98 -10.46 -15.27
C TRP A 745 46.27 -10.32 -16.77
N LEU A 746 45.85 -9.21 -17.37
CA LEU A 746 46.09 -8.90 -18.78
C LEU A 746 47.07 -7.74 -18.92
N ARG A 747 47.92 -7.78 -19.96
CA ARG A 747 48.86 -6.70 -20.28
C ARG A 747 48.40 -5.92 -21.51
N SER A 748 48.27 -4.60 -21.35
CA SER A 748 48.01 -3.71 -22.49
C SER A 748 49.30 -3.51 -23.31
N PRO A 749 49.23 -3.52 -24.65
CA PRO A 749 50.39 -3.22 -25.51
C PRO A 749 50.99 -1.83 -25.25
N GLU A 750 50.16 -0.90 -24.79
CA GLU A 750 50.50 0.52 -24.63
C GLU A 750 51.26 0.80 -23.32
N THR A 751 50.76 0.28 -22.19
CA THR A 751 51.32 0.54 -20.86
C THR A 751 52.40 -0.47 -20.48
N ARG A 752 52.38 -1.66 -21.08
CA ARG A 752 53.22 -2.82 -20.71
C ARG A 752 53.06 -3.26 -19.24
N GLU A 753 52.04 -2.78 -18.55
CA GLU A 753 51.71 -3.17 -17.18
C GLU A 753 50.61 -4.22 -17.17
N PHE A 754 50.71 -5.17 -16.23
CA PHE A 754 49.68 -6.16 -15.99
C PHE A 754 48.61 -5.59 -15.06
N ALA A 755 47.36 -5.57 -15.53
CA ALA A 755 46.19 -5.20 -14.74
C ALA A 755 45.36 -6.46 -14.41
N PRO A 756 44.75 -6.55 -13.21
CA PRO A 756 43.91 -7.68 -12.85
C PRO A 756 42.75 -7.81 -13.82
N LEU A 757 42.43 -9.05 -14.20
CA LEU A 757 41.24 -9.34 -14.97
C LEU A 757 40.05 -9.34 -14.02
N GLU A 758 39.16 -8.36 -14.18
CA GLU A 758 37.99 -8.15 -13.31
C GLU A 758 36.70 -8.15 -14.12
N ASP A 759 35.58 -8.41 -13.45
CA ASP A 759 34.25 -8.22 -14.01
C ASP A 759 33.74 -6.78 -13.82
N ALA A 760 32.51 -6.51 -14.26
CA ALA A 760 31.89 -5.20 -14.13
C ALA A 760 31.63 -4.73 -12.69
N ALA A 761 31.69 -5.62 -11.70
CA ALA A 761 31.58 -5.29 -10.29
C ALA A 761 32.96 -5.05 -9.63
N GLY A 762 34.06 -5.17 -10.40
CA GLY A 762 35.43 -5.14 -9.87
C GLY A 762 35.82 -6.43 -9.16
N ALA A 763 35.09 -7.53 -9.38
CA ALA A 763 35.45 -8.84 -8.83
C ALA A 763 36.52 -9.48 -9.73
N SER A 764 37.66 -9.83 -9.15
CA SER A 764 38.72 -10.53 -9.90
C SER A 764 38.21 -11.86 -10.44
N ILE A 765 38.44 -12.10 -11.73
CA ILE A 765 38.16 -13.38 -12.38
C ILE A 765 39.04 -14.43 -11.71
N ALA A 766 38.40 -15.43 -11.11
CA ALA A 766 39.06 -16.52 -10.42
C ALA A 766 38.39 -17.85 -10.72
N ILE A 767 39.18 -18.90 -10.90
CA ILE A 767 38.69 -20.28 -11.02
C ILE A 767 39.41 -21.17 -10.00
N ALA A 768 38.70 -22.21 -9.56
CA ALA A 768 39.23 -23.18 -8.62
C ALA A 768 39.63 -24.48 -9.33
N THR A 769 40.57 -25.19 -8.73
CA THR A 769 40.83 -26.61 -9.04
C THR A 769 40.60 -27.43 -7.78
N SER A 770 39.92 -28.57 -7.92
CA SER A 770 39.74 -29.52 -6.83
C SER A 770 41.05 -30.26 -6.53
N GLY A 771 41.14 -30.83 -5.33
CA GLY A 771 42.32 -31.60 -4.91
C GLY A 771 42.15 -32.20 -3.51
N PRO A 772 42.96 -33.20 -3.13
CA PRO A 772 42.98 -33.71 -1.77
C PRO A 772 43.80 -32.80 -0.83
N ILE A 773 43.38 -32.73 0.43
CA ILE A 773 44.20 -32.26 1.55
C ILE A 773 44.32 -33.44 2.50
N ALA A 774 45.49 -34.06 2.58
CA ALA A 774 45.69 -35.31 3.32
C ALA A 774 45.50 -35.15 4.84
N ALA A 775 45.93 -34.01 5.40
CA ALA A 775 45.74 -33.66 6.80
C ALA A 775 45.28 -32.20 6.90
N PRO A 776 43.96 -31.93 6.93
CA PRO A 776 43.44 -30.57 7.02
C PRO A 776 43.85 -29.92 8.36
N ASP A 777 44.41 -28.73 8.30
CA ASP A 777 44.80 -27.95 9.46
C ASP A 777 44.19 -26.54 9.44
N ALA A 778 44.38 -25.78 10.52
CA ALA A 778 43.83 -24.43 10.63
C ALA A 778 44.38 -23.48 9.55
N LEU A 779 45.62 -23.69 9.09
CA LEU A 779 46.26 -22.83 8.09
C LEU A 779 45.66 -23.06 6.70
N ALA A 780 45.43 -24.32 6.31
CA ALA A 780 44.70 -24.70 5.11
C ALA A 780 43.27 -24.16 5.15
N GLY A 781 42.60 -24.25 6.31
CA GLY A 781 41.26 -23.69 6.52
C GLY A 781 41.22 -22.17 6.30
N VAL A 782 42.19 -21.44 6.86
CA VAL A 782 42.34 -19.99 6.67
C VAL A 782 42.57 -19.63 5.19
N ARG A 783 43.40 -20.39 4.47
CA ARG A 783 43.65 -20.14 3.04
C ARG A 783 42.42 -20.40 2.18
N LEU A 784 41.72 -21.50 2.40
CA LEU A 784 40.45 -21.78 1.72
C LEU A 784 39.40 -20.71 2.01
N ALA A 785 39.28 -20.27 3.27
CA ALA A 785 38.41 -19.16 3.62
C ALA A 785 38.81 -17.84 2.94
N LYS A 786 40.11 -17.56 2.78
CA LYS A 786 40.61 -16.41 2.00
C LYS A 786 40.29 -16.53 0.50
N PHE A 787 40.35 -17.74 -0.06
CA PHE A 787 39.99 -17.95 -1.47
C PHE A 787 38.50 -17.70 -1.72
N LEU A 788 37.64 -18.11 -0.77
CA LEU A 788 36.19 -17.93 -0.81
C LEU A 788 35.72 -16.58 -0.22
N ALA A 789 36.63 -15.75 0.30
CA ALA A 789 36.28 -14.47 0.92
C ALA A 789 35.94 -13.39 -0.11
N GLU A 790 36.47 -13.47 -1.32
CA GLU A 790 36.27 -12.48 -2.37
C GLU A 790 34.96 -12.69 -3.15
N PRO A 791 34.37 -11.63 -3.73
CA PRO A 791 33.26 -11.74 -4.67
C PRO A 791 33.63 -12.62 -5.86
N ALA A 792 32.68 -13.45 -6.29
CA ALA A 792 32.80 -14.23 -7.50
C ALA A 792 31.98 -13.56 -8.61
N PRO A 793 32.51 -13.48 -9.85
CA PRO A 793 31.76 -13.00 -10.99
C PRO A 793 30.50 -13.82 -11.24
N ILE A 794 29.37 -13.16 -11.49
CA ILE A 794 28.07 -13.82 -11.75
C ILE A 794 28.17 -14.77 -12.95
N ALA A 795 28.93 -14.38 -13.98
CA ALA A 795 29.10 -15.17 -15.20
C ALA A 795 29.87 -16.49 -15.01
N LEU A 796 30.51 -16.70 -13.86
CA LEU A 796 31.20 -17.96 -13.52
C LEU A 796 30.37 -18.90 -12.64
N ASP A 797 29.07 -18.61 -12.47
CA ASP A 797 28.06 -19.47 -11.83
C ASP A 797 28.51 -20.08 -10.49
N GLY A 798 29.19 -19.29 -9.65
CA GLY A 798 29.63 -19.76 -8.33
C GLY A 798 30.68 -20.87 -8.35
N HIS A 799 31.39 -21.08 -9.47
CA HIS A 799 32.38 -22.15 -9.66
C HIS A 799 33.40 -22.30 -8.50
N MET A 800 33.90 -21.18 -7.96
CA MET A 800 34.79 -21.21 -6.79
C MET A 800 34.17 -21.91 -5.58
N LEU A 801 32.89 -21.63 -5.29
CA LEU A 801 32.15 -22.20 -4.17
C LEU A 801 31.82 -23.67 -4.42
N SER A 802 31.39 -24.04 -5.63
CA SER A 802 31.04 -25.43 -5.95
C SER A 802 32.25 -26.38 -5.87
N VAL A 803 33.43 -25.89 -6.27
CA VAL A 803 34.68 -26.69 -6.25
C VAL A 803 35.34 -26.69 -4.88
N LEU A 804 35.52 -25.54 -4.23
CA LEU A 804 36.26 -25.44 -2.96
C LEU A 804 35.38 -25.57 -1.71
N GLY A 805 34.08 -25.28 -1.80
CA GLY A 805 33.14 -25.32 -0.68
C GLY A 805 33.09 -26.67 0.05
N PRO A 806 32.97 -27.82 -0.65
CA PRO A 806 33.00 -29.13 -0.01
C PRO A 806 34.32 -29.44 0.71
N ILE A 807 35.44 -28.94 0.18
CA ILE A 807 36.77 -29.12 0.76
C ILE A 807 36.92 -28.25 2.01
N TYR A 808 36.50 -26.99 1.91
CA TYR A 808 36.45 -26.06 3.01
C TYR A 808 35.58 -26.58 4.17
N LYS A 809 34.42 -27.18 3.87
CA LYS A 809 33.55 -27.81 4.86
C LYS A 809 34.22 -28.95 5.61
N ARG A 810 34.90 -29.85 4.90
CA ARG A 810 35.67 -30.93 5.52
C ARG A 810 36.80 -30.38 6.39
N CYS A 811 37.55 -29.41 5.88
CA CYS A 811 38.65 -28.80 6.62
C CYS A 811 38.17 -28.14 7.92
N LEU A 812 37.06 -27.40 7.88
CA LEU A 812 36.48 -26.78 9.06
C LEU A 812 36.03 -27.82 10.10
N ALA A 813 35.42 -28.93 9.66
CA ALA A 813 35.01 -30.01 10.55
C ALA A 813 36.20 -30.69 11.25
N GLU A 814 37.28 -30.96 10.52
CA GLU A 814 38.51 -31.54 11.08
C GLU A 814 39.19 -30.59 12.09
N VAL A 815 39.33 -29.30 11.76
CA VAL A 815 39.95 -28.31 12.64
C VAL A 815 39.16 -28.09 13.93
N ALA A 816 37.82 -28.05 13.83
CA ALA A 816 36.94 -27.94 14.98
C ALA A 816 37.01 -29.20 15.88
N GLY A 817 37.24 -30.36 15.26
CA GLY A 817 37.26 -31.67 15.91
C GLY A 817 35.89 -32.10 16.45
N PRO A 818 35.79 -33.29 17.06
CA PRO A 818 34.54 -33.82 17.61
C PRO A 818 33.90 -32.91 18.68
N SER A 819 34.76 -32.19 19.41
CA SER A 819 34.38 -31.28 20.49
C SER A 819 33.86 -29.91 20.02
N LYS A 820 33.89 -29.62 18.71
CA LYS A 820 33.35 -28.38 18.12
C LYS A 820 33.80 -27.10 18.84
N ILE A 821 35.10 -26.94 19.04
CA ILE A 821 35.66 -25.81 19.81
C ILE A 821 35.91 -24.61 18.90
N VAL A 822 35.16 -23.51 19.08
CA VAL A 822 35.28 -22.26 18.30
C VAL A 822 36.70 -21.68 18.34
N GLY A 823 37.40 -21.79 19.48
CA GLY A 823 38.77 -21.28 19.63
C GLY A 823 39.76 -21.83 18.60
N ARG A 824 39.57 -23.06 18.10
CA ARG A 824 40.45 -23.67 17.09
C ARG A 824 40.20 -23.13 15.68
N ILE A 825 38.98 -22.70 15.40
CA ILE A 825 38.56 -22.14 14.10
C ILE A 825 38.52 -20.60 14.13
N LEU A 826 38.86 -19.96 15.25
CA LEU A 826 38.89 -18.51 15.38
C LEU A 826 39.74 -17.81 14.29
N PRO A 827 40.92 -18.33 13.88
CA PRO A 827 41.66 -17.75 12.75
C PRO A 827 40.87 -17.74 11.43
N ILE A 828 40.00 -18.73 11.21
CA ILE A 828 39.14 -18.84 10.03
C ILE A 828 38.03 -17.79 10.10
N LEU A 829 37.40 -17.62 11.26
CA LEU A 829 36.40 -16.57 11.50
C LEU A 829 36.98 -15.16 11.33
N ASN A 830 38.26 -14.98 11.64
CA ASN A 830 39.00 -13.72 11.55
C ASN A 830 39.61 -13.43 10.17
N VAL A 831 39.32 -14.24 9.16
CA VAL A 831 39.70 -13.91 7.78
C VAL A 831 39.09 -12.57 7.40
N SER A 832 39.94 -11.65 6.96
CA SER A 832 39.56 -10.33 6.45
C SER A 832 39.99 -10.18 4.99
N ARG A 833 39.31 -9.30 4.27
CA ARG A 833 39.67 -8.93 2.89
C ARG A 833 40.65 -7.75 2.88
N THR A 834 41.38 -7.60 1.79
CA THR A 834 42.36 -6.51 1.59
C THR A 834 41.75 -5.11 1.64
N HIS A 835 40.48 -4.96 1.26
CA HIS A 835 39.76 -3.67 1.27
C HIS A 835 38.90 -3.45 2.52
N HIS A 836 39.09 -4.25 3.58
CA HIS A 836 38.27 -4.24 4.80
C HIS A 836 36.76 -4.45 4.58
N GLN A 837 36.35 -4.87 3.37
CA GLN A 837 34.98 -5.29 3.11
C GLN A 837 34.68 -6.62 3.79
N PRO A 838 33.40 -6.91 4.10
CA PRO A 838 33.00 -8.18 4.70
C PRO A 838 33.44 -9.37 3.84
N PRO A 839 34.04 -10.42 4.43
CA PRO A 839 34.34 -11.66 3.72
C PRO A 839 33.07 -12.34 3.19
N ARG A 840 33.18 -13.19 2.17
CA ARG A 840 32.05 -13.93 1.58
C ARG A 840 32.03 -15.45 1.82
N HIS A 841 33.06 -16.00 2.47
CA HIS A 841 33.13 -17.44 2.72
C HIS A 841 31.95 -17.87 3.61
N ASP A 842 31.31 -18.99 3.26
CA ASP A 842 30.11 -19.50 3.94
C ASP A 842 30.46 -20.07 5.32
N LEU A 843 29.83 -19.59 6.38
CA LEU A 843 30.00 -20.10 7.74
C LEU A 843 28.78 -20.88 8.18
N PHE A 844 27.59 -20.35 7.89
CA PHE A 844 26.33 -20.91 8.33
C PHE A 844 25.99 -22.20 7.59
N GLY A 845 26.15 -22.29 6.26
CA GLY A 845 25.88 -23.54 5.53
C GLY A 845 26.89 -24.65 5.80
N VAL A 846 28.10 -24.26 6.19
CA VAL A 846 29.20 -25.17 6.49
C VAL A 846 29.12 -25.72 7.92
N ALA A 847 28.87 -24.84 8.89
CA ALA A 847 28.86 -25.18 10.32
C ALA A 847 27.88 -24.28 11.12
N PRO A 848 26.56 -24.57 11.05
CA PRO A 848 25.55 -23.82 11.80
C PRO A 848 25.83 -23.77 13.31
N TRP A 849 26.41 -24.84 13.87
CA TRP A 849 26.73 -24.99 15.29
C TRP A 849 27.65 -23.91 15.86
N ILE A 850 28.43 -23.22 15.01
CA ILE A 850 29.32 -22.12 15.46
C ILE A 850 28.51 -21.07 16.22
N PHE A 851 27.32 -20.75 15.70
CA PHE A 851 26.46 -19.69 16.24
C PHE A 851 25.64 -20.14 17.46
N GLU A 852 25.65 -21.44 17.79
CA GLU A 852 25.03 -22.01 18.98
C GLU A 852 25.95 -21.93 20.21
N CYS A 853 27.23 -21.64 20.01
CA CYS A 853 28.22 -21.61 21.07
C CYS A 853 27.97 -20.50 22.11
N PRO A 854 28.51 -20.63 23.34
CA PRO A 854 28.39 -19.62 24.38
C PRO A 854 28.93 -18.25 23.94
N LEU A 855 28.34 -17.18 24.46
CA LEU A 855 28.65 -15.80 24.02
C LEU A 855 30.14 -15.43 24.15
N TYR A 856 30.86 -15.98 25.15
CA TYR A 856 32.28 -15.72 25.36
C TYR A 856 33.19 -16.32 24.29
N ALA A 857 32.71 -17.26 23.47
CA ALA A 857 33.47 -17.91 22.41
C ALA A 857 33.94 -16.91 21.32
N PHE A 858 33.32 -15.73 21.26
CA PHE A 858 33.54 -14.72 20.21
C PHE A 858 34.40 -13.52 20.64
N ARG A 859 34.97 -13.51 21.85
CA ARG A 859 35.67 -12.34 22.44
C ARG A 859 36.88 -11.79 21.67
N ASN A 860 37.39 -12.53 20.69
CA ASN A 860 38.62 -12.21 19.94
C ASN A 860 38.39 -12.08 18.41
N LEU A 861 37.18 -11.68 18.00
CA LEU A 861 36.92 -11.39 16.60
C LEU A 861 37.48 -10.02 16.20
N SER A 862 38.06 -9.92 15.00
CA SER A 862 38.61 -8.68 14.44
C SER A 862 37.51 -7.86 13.75
N GLU A 863 37.65 -6.52 13.71
CA GLU A 863 36.73 -5.64 12.97
C GLU A 863 36.62 -6.04 11.48
N GLY A 864 37.74 -6.41 10.86
CA GLY A 864 37.80 -6.83 9.45
C GLY A 864 37.13 -8.17 9.14
N SER A 865 36.68 -8.93 10.13
CA SER A 865 35.93 -10.19 9.91
C SER A 865 34.49 -9.98 9.45
N GLY A 866 33.94 -8.77 9.64
CA GLY A 866 32.51 -8.48 9.49
C GLY A 866 31.63 -9.12 10.58
N LEU A 867 32.22 -9.74 11.60
CA LEU A 867 31.54 -10.42 12.71
C LEU A 867 31.88 -9.84 14.08
N TRP A 868 32.65 -8.74 14.14
CA TRP A 868 33.13 -8.15 15.39
C TRP A 868 32.05 -7.86 16.42
N SER A 869 30.83 -7.50 15.99
CA SER A 869 29.70 -7.24 16.88
C SER A 869 29.36 -8.44 17.78
N LEU A 870 29.67 -9.68 17.34
CA LEU A 870 29.53 -10.89 18.16
C LEU A 870 30.44 -10.89 19.39
N SER A 871 31.62 -10.25 19.31
CA SER A 871 32.54 -10.13 20.47
C SER A 871 31.95 -9.32 21.62
N ARG A 872 30.96 -8.47 21.31
CA ARG A 872 30.28 -7.59 22.26
C ARG A 872 29.05 -8.23 22.91
N MET A 873 28.66 -9.44 22.52
CA MET A 873 27.48 -10.10 23.11
C MET A 873 27.61 -10.31 24.62
N THR A 874 28.82 -10.48 25.15
CA THR A 874 29.04 -10.59 26.60
C THR A 874 28.87 -9.27 27.37
N GLN A 875 28.69 -8.15 26.66
CA GLN A 875 28.39 -6.84 27.24
C GLN A 875 26.87 -6.59 27.32
N PHE A 876 26.04 -7.52 26.83
CA PHE A 876 24.59 -7.39 26.94
C PHE A 876 24.18 -7.41 28.43
N PRO A 877 23.33 -6.47 28.87
CA PRO A 877 22.98 -6.36 30.29
C PRO A 877 22.15 -7.56 30.75
N GLU A 878 22.32 -7.98 31.99
CA GLU A 878 21.39 -8.92 32.63
C GLU A 878 20.06 -8.22 32.89
N LEU A 879 18.96 -8.78 32.37
CA LEU A 879 17.62 -8.22 32.48
C LEU A 879 16.69 -9.26 33.09
N PRO A 880 15.88 -8.96 34.12
CA PRO A 880 14.89 -9.92 34.63
C PRO A 880 13.73 -10.10 33.63
N ASP A 881 12.98 -11.19 33.78
CA ASP A 881 11.69 -11.45 33.10
C ASP A 881 11.74 -11.39 31.57
N LEU A 882 12.72 -12.05 30.97
CA LEU A 882 12.82 -12.15 29.51
C LEU A 882 11.76 -13.11 28.92
N PRO A 883 11.19 -12.82 27.74
CA PRO A 883 10.22 -13.71 27.10
C PRO A 883 10.85 -15.06 26.74
N ASP A 884 10.09 -16.15 26.88
CA ASP A 884 10.53 -17.48 26.46
C ASP A 884 10.69 -17.56 24.94
N PRO A 885 11.90 -17.79 24.39
CA PRO A 885 12.10 -17.89 22.96
C PRO A 885 11.34 -19.05 22.30
N ARG A 886 10.91 -20.06 23.08
CA ARG A 886 10.09 -21.18 22.62
C ARG A 886 8.58 -20.90 22.66
N GLY A 887 8.16 -19.76 23.19
CA GLY A 887 6.77 -19.33 23.22
C GLY A 887 6.19 -18.98 21.85
N GLU A 888 4.88 -18.72 21.79
CA GLU A 888 4.17 -18.44 20.51
C GLU A 888 4.64 -17.15 19.84
N LEU A 889 4.82 -16.04 20.60
CA LEU A 889 5.17 -14.71 20.06
C LEU A 889 6.24 -13.96 20.90
N PRO A 890 7.45 -14.52 21.11
CA PRO A 890 8.47 -13.94 21.98
C PRO A 890 8.97 -12.58 21.50
N LEU A 891 9.13 -12.40 20.19
CA LEU A 891 9.57 -11.13 19.62
C LEU A 891 8.55 -10.02 19.89
N ALA A 892 7.26 -10.29 19.70
CA ALA A 892 6.21 -9.31 19.98
C ALA A 892 6.16 -8.94 21.47
N ALA A 893 6.31 -9.92 22.36
CA ALA A 893 6.38 -9.69 23.80
C ALA A 893 7.59 -8.82 24.18
N TRP A 894 8.75 -9.06 23.58
CA TRP A 894 9.96 -8.25 23.80
C TRP A 894 9.81 -6.82 23.27
N VAL A 895 9.30 -6.65 22.04
CA VAL A 895 9.08 -5.32 21.45
C VAL A 895 8.08 -4.51 22.27
N ARG A 896 7.00 -5.14 22.74
CA ARG A 896 6.04 -4.50 23.64
C ARG A 896 6.72 -4.02 24.93
N ARG A 897 7.56 -4.86 25.56
CA ARG A 897 8.32 -4.45 26.75
C ARG A 897 9.23 -3.26 26.45
N MET A 898 9.94 -3.25 25.33
CA MET A 898 10.78 -2.11 24.95
C MET A 898 10.00 -0.80 24.81
N SER A 899 8.73 -0.85 24.40
CA SER A 899 7.87 0.33 24.34
C SER A 899 7.26 0.75 25.69
N GLU A 900 7.10 -0.18 26.63
CA GLU A 900 6.45 0.05 27.92
C GLU A 900 7.43 0.33 29.07
N ASP A 901 8.67 -0.15 28.98
CA ASP A 901 9.69 -0.06 30.02
C ASP A 901 10.76 1.00 29.68
N PRO A 902 10.63 2.24 30.20
CA PRO A 902 11.62 3.30 29.96
C PRO A 902 12.93 3.09 30.72
N THR A 903 13.01 2.08 31.61
CA THR A 903 14.18 1.81 32.45
C THR A 903 15.20 0.87 31.80
N LEU A 904 14.89 0.33 30.62
CA LEU A 904 15.79 -0.55 29.89
C LEU A 904 17.12 0.15 29.57
N PRO A 905 18.27 -0.51 29.81
CA PRO A 905 19.57 0.03 29.42
C PRO A 905 19.65 0.32 27.91
N PRO A 906 20.37 1.36 27.47
CA PRO A 906 20.47 1.71 26.04
C PRO A 906 20.97 0.58 25.13
N ALA A 907 21.76 -0.35 25.67
CA ALA A 907 22.27 -1.53 24.96
C ALA A 907 21.20 -2.61 24.70
N ALA A 908 20.10 -2.60 25.46
CA ALA A 908 18.96 -3.50 25.29
C ALA A 908 17.69 -2.77 24.78
N GLY A 909 17.63 -1.44 24.87
CA GLY A 909 16.48 -0.66 24.43
C GLY A 909 16.44 -0.35 22.92
N ALA A 910 15.46 0.46 22.53
CA ALA A 910 15.18 0.86 21.15
C ALA A 910 16.38 1.44 20.40
N SER A 911 17.27 2.16 21.09
CA SER A 911 18.46 2.79 20.51
C SER A 911 19.44 1.77 19.90
N ALA A 912 19.59 0.60 20.52
CA ALA A 912 20.49 -0.43 20.02
C ALA A 912 19.98 -1.03 18.70
N LEU A 913 18.67 -1.28 18.61
CA LEU A 913 18.05 -1.76 17.38
C LEU A 913 18.08 -0.71 16.27
N GLN A 914 17.77 0.55 16.57
CA GLN A 914 17.89 1.66 15.60
C GLN A 914 19.31 1.79 15.05
N HIS A 915 20.33 1.65 15.91
CA HIS A 915 21.72 1.60 15.48
C HIS A 915 21.99 0.40 14.56
N GLY A 916 21.48 -0.78 14.92
CA GLY A 916 21.59 -1.99 14.09
C GLY A 916 20.96 -1.83 12.71
N PHE A 917 19.77 -1.21 12.62
CA PHE A 917 19.12 -0.90 11.34
C PHE A 917 19.93 0.10 10.50
N ARG A 918 20.48 1.15 11.11
CA ARG A 918 21.37 2.10 10.42
C ARG A 918 22.63 1.41 9.89
N ALA A 919 23.25 0.53 10.68
CA ALA A 919 24.42 -0.24 10.26
C ALA A 919 24.09 -1.19 9.11
N LEU A 920 22.95 -1.91 9.19
CA LEU A 920 22.46 -2.78 8.12
C LEU A 920 22.24 -1.99 6.82
N ARG A 921 21.53 -0.85 6.87
CA ARG A 921 21.31 0.02 5.70
C ARG A 921 22.61 0.52 5.09
N TYR A 922 23.54 0.98 5.93
CA TYR A 922 24.86 1.42 5.49
C TYR A 922 25.57 0.30 4.72
N ARG A 923 25.62 -0.92 5.27
CA ARG A 923 26.28 -2.05 4.58
C ARG A 923 25.58 -2.45 3.29
N LEU A 924 24.26 -2.48 3.27
CA LEU A 924 23.49 -2.80 2.07
C LEU A 924 23.58 -1.73 0.97
N ARG A 925 24.02 -0.51 1.28
CA ARG A 925 24.18 0.58 0.31
C ARG A 925 25.64 0.80 -0.11
N ASP A 926 26.51 0.92 0.89
CA ASP A 926 27.87 1.45 0.74
C ASP A 926 28.94 0.34 0.69
N THR A 927 28.56 -0.95 0.78
CA THR A 927 29.47 -2.09 0.62
C THR A 927 29.02 -3.03 -0.48
N ASP A 928 29.84 -4.03 -0.81
CA ASP A 928 29.50 -5.07 -1.77
C ASP A 928 28.38 -6.02 -1.26
N LEU A 929 27.99 -5.92 0.01
CA LEU A 929 26.77 -6.57 0.55
C LEU A 929 25.48 -6.03 -0.05
N ARG A 930 25.53 -4.93 -0.82
CA ARG A 930 24.43 -4.49 -1.66
C ARG A 930 23.90 -5.59 -2.59
N ASP A 931 24.70 -6.59 -2.93
CA ASP A 931 24.31 -7.78 -3.71
C ASP A 931 23.15 -8.57 -3.07
N LEU A 932 22.89 -8.39 -1.77
CA LEU A 932 21.73 -8.97 -1.07
C LEU A 932 20.40 -8.30 -1.46
N VAL A 933 20.45 -7.04 -1.92
CA VAL A 933 19.27 -6.23 -2.24
C VAL A 933 19.21 -5.77 -3.69
N THR A 934 20.35 -5.74 -4.40
CA THR A 934 20.40 -5.46 -5.83
C THR A 934 20.15 -6.73 -6.64
N PRO A 935 19.38 -6.69 -7.75
CA PRO A 935 18.99 -7.91 -8.45
C PRO A 935 20.18 -8.74 -8.93
N GLY A 936 20.12 -10.04 -8.66
CA GLY A 936 21.17 -11.05 -8.90
C GLY A 936 20.84 -12.34 -8.11
N PRO A 937 21.62 -13.43 -8.28
CA PRO A 937 21.33 -14.72 -7.63
C PRO A 937 21.24 -14.63 -6.10
N LEU A 938 22.09 -13.80 -5.48
CA LEU A 938 22.12 -13.60 -4.04
C LEU A 938 20.88 -12.84 -3.53
N ALA A 939 20.43 -11.81 -4.26
CA ALA A 939 19.20 -11.10 -3.93
C ALA A 939 17.95 -11.96 -4.15
N ILE A 940 17.91 -12.80 -5.19
CA ILE A 940 16.81 -13.77 -5.38
C ILE A 940 16.75 -14.73 -4.19
N SER A 941 17.90 -15.28 -3.80
CA SER A 941 17.99 -16.17 -2.63
C SER A 941 17.57 -15.44 -1.35
N THR A 942 17.99 -14.18 -1.19
CA THR A 942 17.61 -13.33 -0.06
C THR A 942 16.11 -13.12 0.02
N LEU A 943 15.47 -12.79 -1.11
CA LEU A 943 14.02 -12.62 -1.22
C LEU A 943 13.28 -13.92 -0.85
N LEU A 944 13.68 -15.05 -1.44
CA LEU A 944 13.06 -16.35 -1.15
C LEU A 944 13.15 -16.69 0.34
N ILE A 945 14.31 -16.51 0.96
CA ILE A 945 14.50 -16.77 2.40
C ILE A 945 13.65 -15.82 3.24
N CYS A 946 13.69 -14.53 2.95
CA CYS A 946 12.94 -13.50 3.68
C CYS A 946 11.41 -13.68 3.57
N ASP A 947 10.91 -14.18 2.44
CA ASP A 947 9.48 -14.40 2.21
C ASP A 947 8.92 -15.62 2.94
N THR A 948 9.77 -16.52 3.44
CA THR A 948 9.30 -17.70 4.21
C THR A 948 8.72 -17.35 5.58
N TYR A 949 8.95 -16.12 6.08
CA TYR A 949 8.70 -15.72 7.46
C TYR A 949 8.25 -14.26 7.57
N VAL A 950 6.95 -13.98 7.39
CA VAL A 950 6.40 -12.61 7.36
C VAL A 950 5.82 -12.16 8.72
N ASP A 951 5.57 -13.08 9.65
CA ASP A 951 4.94 -12.73 10.93
C ASP A 951 5.85 -11.85 11.79
N MET A 952 5.26 -10.81 12.40
CA MET A 952 5.91 -9.83 13.29
C MET A 952 6.86 -8.82 12.62
N LEU A 953 6.90 -8.75 11.28
CA LEU A 953 7.66 -7.72 10.55
C LEU A 953 7.31 -6.30 11.03
N GLU A 954 6.03 -6.04 11.27
CA GLU A 954 5.49 -4.76 11.73
C GLU A 954 6.09 -4.29 13.08
N ALA A 955 6.45 -5.23 13.96
CA ALA A 955 7.04 -4.92 15.26
C ALA A 955 8.47 -4.35 15.11
N LEU A 956 9.27 -4.95 14.22
CA LEU A 956 10.65 -4.52 13.96
C LEU A 956 10.72 -3.25 13.11
N ARG A 957 9.75 -3.02 12.21
CA ARG A 957 9.72 -1.81 11.37
C ARG A 957 9.73 -0.52 12.17
N SER A 958 9.25 -0.52 13.41
CA SER A 958 9.27 0.67 14.28
C SER A 958 10.68 1.20 14.62
N PHE A 959 11.71 0.37 14.44
CA PHE A 959 13.12 0.74 14.69
C PHE A 959 13.90 1.07 13.41
N ASP A 960 13.27 0.95 12.24
CA ASP A 960 13.89 1.15 10.93
C ASP A 960 13.59 2.55 10.38
N ASP A 961 14.29 3.56 10.90
CA ASP A 961 14.16 4.95 10.43
C ASP A 961 14.33 5.01 8.89
N ALA A 962 13.38 5.69 8.20
CA ALA A 962 13.33 5.81 6.73
C ALA A 962 13.04 4.49 5.98
N GLY A 963 12.49 3.47 6.65
CA GLY A 963 12.19 2.17 6.06
C GLY A 963 10.82 1.99 5.40
N GLY A 964 9.99 3.04 5.31
CA GLY A 964 8.70 3.00 4.60
C GLY A 964 8.76 2.35 3.21
N GLY A 965 7.75 1.55 2.84
CA GLY A 965 7.60 0.97 1.49
C GLY A 965 8.60 -0.09 1.02
N ASP A 966 9.79 -0.19 1.63
CA ASP A 966 10.74 -1.26 1.35
C ASP A 966 10.92 -2.15 2.59
N PRO A 967 10.14 -3.24 2.70
CA PRO A 967 10.27 -4.15 3.83
C PRO A 967 11.54 -5.00 3.77
N ARG A 968 12.41 -4.91 2.74
CA ARG A 968 13.56 -5.83 2.58
C ARG A 968 14.52 -5.77 3.77
N VAL A 969 14.90 -4.57 4.23
CA VAL A 969 15.80 -4.40 5.38
C VAL A 969 15.17 -4.98 6.65
N ALA A 970 13.90 -4.67 6.90
CA ALA A 970 13.14 -5.20 8.03
C ALA A 970 12.94 -6.73 7.95
N ARG A 971 12.78 -7.29 6.75
CA ARG A 971 12.69 -8.74 6.53
C ARG A 971 14.01 -9.46 6.77
N ILE A 972 15.13 -8.85 6.36
CA ILE A 972 16.47 -9.35 6.70
C ILE A 972 16.63 -9.34 8.23
N ALA A 973 16.27 -8.25 8.90
CA ALA A 973 16.33 -8.16 10.36
C ALA A 973 15.44 -9.22 11.05
N ALA A 974 14.21 -9.44 10.57
CA ALA A 974 13.32 -10.48 11.08
C ALA A 974 13.88 -11.90 10.88
N THR A 975 14.51 -12.14 9.72
CA THR A 975 15.18 -13.42 9.43
C THR A 975 16.37 -13.63 10.38
N LEU A 976 17.16 -12.59 10.63
CA LEU A 976 18.29 -12.63 11.56
C LEU A 976 17.86 -12.84 13.01
N GLU A 977 16.75 -12.24 13.43
CA GLU A 977 16.16 -12.49 14.75
C GLU A 977 15.78 -13.96 14.92
N ARG A 978 15.03 -14.52 13.96
CA ARG A 978 14.58 -15.92 14.02
C ARG A 978 15.77 -16.88 14.00
N LEU A 979 16.78 -16.56 13.20
CA LEU A 979 18.01 -17.31 13.16
C LEU A 979 18.75 -17.25 14.50
N ALA A 980 18.92 -16.06 15.08
CA ALA A 980 19.56 -15.86 16.37
C ALA A 980 18.84 -16.64 17.50
N ARG A 981 17.50 -16.68 17.44
CA ARG A 981 16.65 -17.45 18.34
C ARG A 981 16.85 -18.96 18.17
N ALA A 982 16.84 -19.47 16.93
CA ALA A 982 17.13 -20.87 16.65
C ALA A 982 18.53 -21.26 17.15
N CYS A 983 19.53 -20.40 16.95
CA CYS A 983 20.88 -20.61 17.47
C CYS A 983 20.93 -20.64 19.00
N ALA A 984 20.15 -19.79 19.69
CA ALA A 984 20.05 -19.83 21.15
C ALA A 984 19.42 -21.14 21.64
N CYS A 985 18.43 -21.67 20.91
CA CYS A 985 17.75 -22.92 21.21
C CYS A 985 18.50 -24.20 20.76
N HIS A 986 19.70 -24.10 20.19
CA HIS A 986 20.44 -25.22 19.59
C HIS A 986 19.71 -25.91 18.41
N GLU A 987 19.00 -25.12 17.58
CA GLU A 987 18.23 -25.57 16.42
C GLU A 987 18.76 -25.00 15.09
N ALA A 988 20.03 -24.61 14.99
CA ALA A 988 20.55 -23.92 13.81
C ALA A 988 20.53 -24.82 12.55
N GLU A 989 20.83 -26.11 12.71
CA GLU A 989 20.80 -27.09 11.61
C GLU A 989 19.36 -27.33 11.11
N ASP A 990 18.39 -27.38 12.03
CA ASP A 990 16.96 -27.54 11.72
C ASP A 990 16.40 -26.28 11.05
N PHE A 991 16.85 -25.10 11.48
CA PHE A 991 16.52 -23.84 10.81
C PHE A 991 16.98 -23.84 9.35
N LEU A 992 18.24 -24.19 9.08
CA LEU A 992 18.78 -24.28 7.72
C LEU A 992 18.00 -25.30 6.86
N SER A 993 17.69 -26.47 7.44
CA SER A 993 16.91 -27.51 6.77
C SER A 993 15.51 -27.03 6.37
N ARG A 994 14.82 -26.30 7.26
CA ARG A 994 13.51 -25.71 7.00
C ARG A 994 13.56 -24.64 5.90
N VAL A 995 14.59 -23.79 5.90
CA VAL A 995 14.78 -22.77 4.88
C VAL A 995 15.00 -23.40 3.51
N SER A 996 15.91 -24.37 3.38
CA SER A 996 16.14 -25.09 2.11
C SER A 996 14.88 -25.79 1.61
N PHE A 997 14.16 -26.49 2.50
CA PHE A 997 12.92 -27.18 2.13
C PHE A 997 11.84 -26.22 1.60
N ARG A 998 11.63 -25.07 2.25
CA ARG A 998 10.58 -24.10 1.89
C ARG A 998 10.91 -23.29 0.64
N THR A 999 12.18 -22.99 0.42
CA THR A 999 12.63 -22.14 -0.70
C THR A 999 13.01 -22.94 -1.94
N GLY A 1000 13.28 -24.25 -1.81
CA GLY A 1000 13.86 -25.08 -2.86
C GLY A 1000 15.35 -24.82 -3.13
N LEU A 1001 15.98 -23.93 -2.35
CA LEU A 1001 17.41 -23.65 -2.46
C LEU A 1001 18.25 -24.81 -1.90
N ASP A 1002 19.36 -25.12 -2.57
CA ASP A 1002 20.39 -25.99 -1.99
C ASP A 1002 20.89 -25.41 -0.65
N ARG A 1003 21.25 -26.29 0.27
CA ARG A 1003 21.80 -25.93 1.59
C ARG A 1003 23.01 -25.01 1.49
N SER A 1004 23.87 -25.21 0.49
CA SER A 1004 25.07 -24.37 0.31
C SER A 1004 24.68 -22.93 -0.05
N HIS A 1005 23.76 -22.74 -1.00
CA HIS A 1005 23.25 -21.42 -1.38
C HIS A 1005 22.44 -20.74 -0.27
N ALA A 1006 21.57 -21.49 0.41
CA ALA A 1006 20.81 -20.97 1.55
C ALA A 1006 21.74 -20.55 2.70
N GLY A 1007 22.72 -21.39 3.02
CA GLY A 1007 23.72 -21.14 4.05
C GLY A 1007 24.63 -19.95 3.74
N GLN A 1008 25.12 -19.85 2.51
CA GLN A 1008 25.91 -18.70 2.06
C GLN A 1008 25.09 -17.41 2.17
N THR A 1009 23.83 -17.42 1.72
CA THR A 1009 22.95 -16.25 1.79
C THR A 1009 22.72 -15.83 3.25
N LEU A 1010 22.47 -16.77 4.16
CA LEU A 1010 22.33 -16.49 5.59
C LEU A 1010 23.64 -15.95 6.21
N THR A 1011 24.79 -16.48 5.81
CA THR A 1011 26.11 -15.95 6.23
C THR A 1011 26.27 -14.48 5.82
N MET A 1012 25.88 -14.15 4.59
CA MET A 1012 25.95 -12.79 4.06
C MET A 1012 24.96 -11.86 4.79
N MET A 1013 23.75 -12.32 5.09
CA MET A 1013 22.80 -11.59 5.93
C MET A 1013 23.37 -11.33 7.34
N ILE A 1014 24.02 -12.32 7.98
CA ILE A 1014 24.64 -12.14 9.30
C ILE A 1014 25.72 -11.05 9.23
N ARG A 1015 26.55 -11.04 8.19
CA ARG A 1015 27.58 -9.99 8.01
C ARG A 1015 26.97 -8.61 7.72
N ALA A 1016 25.86 -8.57 6.99
CA ALA A 1016 25.13 -7.32 6.73
C ALA A 1016 24.50 -6.76 8.02
N GLY A 1017 23.88 -7.61 8.82
CA GLY A 1017 23.15 -7.25 10.04
C GLY A 1017 23.81 -7.76 11.32
N ALA A 1018 25.13 -7.69 11.42
CA ALA A 1018 25.89 -8.29 12.52
C ALA A 1018 25.44 -7.76 13.90
N GLU A 1019 25.13 -6.48 14.01
CA GLU A 1019 24.61 -5.85 15.24
C GLU A 1019 23.25 -6.40 15.63
N ILE A 1020 22.33 -6.52 14.65
CA ILE A 1020 20.97 -7.04 14.87
C ILE A 1020 21.05 -8.50 15.32
N PHE A 1021 21.83 -9.31 14.62
CA PHE A 1021 22.04 -10.72 14.97
C PHE A 1021 22.67 -10.87 16.37
N SER A 1022 23.70 -10.08 16.68
CA SER A 1022 24.38 -10.11 17.99
C SER A 1022 23.45 -9.71 19.13
N TYR A 1023 22.63 -8.67 18.91
CA TYR A 1023 21.63 -8.19 19.86
C TYR A 1023 20.63 -9.31 20.21
N PHE A 1024 20.00 -9.91 19.21
CA PHE A 1024 19.00 -10.97 19.45
C PHE A 1024 19.63 -12.26 19.97
N ARG A 1025 20.84 -12.61 19.52
CA ARG A 1025 21.53 -13.82 19.97
C ARG A 1025 21.87 -13.73 21.47
N ALA A 1026 22.29 -12.56 21.94
CA ALA A 1026 22.53 -12.31 23.36
C ALA A 1026 21.23 -12.30 24.17
N LEU A 1027 20.21 -11.56 23.71
CA LEU A 1027 18.88 -11.52 24.33
C LEU A 1027 18.30 -12.93 24.57
N TRP A 1028 18.24 -13.74 23.51
CA TRP A 1028 17.66 -15.08 23.59
C TRP A 1028 18.53 -16.06 24.39
N HIS A 1029 19.84 -15.86 24.44
CA HIS A 1029 20.70 -16.63 25.34
C HIS A 1029 20.33 -16.40 26.81
N HIS A 1030 20.22 -15.13 27.22
CA HIS A 1030 19.87 -14.79 28.59
C HIS A 1030 18.45 -15.24 28.95
N ALA A 1031 17.51 -15.20 27.99
CA ALA A 1031 16.15 -15.69 28.19
C ALA A 1031 16.10 -17.20 28.48
N ILE A 1032 16.88 -18.01 27.74
CA ILE A 1032 16.98 -19.45 27.99
C ILE A 1032 17.58 -19.72 29.36
N LEU A 1033 18.67 -19.04 29.72
CA LEU A 1033 19.30 -19.18 31.03
C LEU A 1033 18.40 -18.79 32.20
N GLN A 1034 17.41 -17.92 31.98
CA GLN A 1034 16.40 -17.58 32.99
C GLN A 1034 15.35 -18.68 33.10
N ASN A 1035 14.81 -19.14 31.97
CA ASN A 1035 13.79 -20.18 31.96
C ASN A 1035 14.31 -21.51 32.52
N GLU A 1036 15.57 -21.85 32.28
CA GLU A 1036 16.22 -23.04 32.85
C GLU A 1036 16.49 -22.93 34.36
N LYS A 1037 16.47 -21.71 34.92
CA LYS A 1037 16.59 -21.48 36.37
C LYS A 1037 15.24 -21.47 37.09
N THR A 1038 14.16 -21.18 36.37
CA THR A 1038 12.78 -21.16 36.90
C THR A 1038 12.02 -22.46 36.66
N SER A 1039 12.47 -23.31 35.72
CA SER A 1039 12.06 -24.71 35.56
C SER A 1039 12.78 -25.64 36.53
#